data_AF-A0A9E2EFD4-F1
#
_entry.id   AF-A0A9E2EFD4-F1
#
_cell.length_a   1.000
_cell.length_b   1.000
_cell.length_c   1.000
_cell.angle_alpha   90.00
_cell.angle_beta   90.00
_cell.angle_gamma   90.00
#
_symmetry.space_group_name_H-M   'P 1'
#
loop_
_entity.id
_entity.type
_entity.pdbx_description
1 polymer ?
#
loop_
_entity_poly.entity_id
_entity_poly.type
_entity_poly.pdbx_seq_one_letter_code
_entity_poly.pdbx_strand_id
1 'polypeptide(L)'
;MIFLTVMQRSLLPTIRANLLGVGKIALIGSLCAAAIIPAPATAQQQIVVAVVADGQSDRFAFQHQKYIDELVTLTESEFDVRVQRFYGDWTRESINVALERAYLSEEVDLVLVTGFVANQVAAIRPEFSKPTFLPQIIDVRLIQGVPDIGRSGVRNLNYLSAYADFAEDLDTLSRILPYRDLVLFVDAGLSSAIPELREAALAQSEERGITLLEVTHDGVDHELMNRVPAETDAVFIAGLPRMPLADFDRLIKAINAAGLASYSFAGVSDVERGLLVTNSEPRDVDRQARLNALNMQAVMLGGLAEDQPTASIRKEQLTINMATAREIGLSPSFDVLGDAVLLNEDAVVTGEQYGLVEIARLALQQNQDLVAESYGVQAGLHDIARARASLLPQLGASAGHTLRRDSPAVAGGLFAERSSDTALTLDQLVYSDAASANLKIQKELQRTRLASLREFRLDVVQAATTSYYSVLNARSQLAVQENNLRITRANLELAEDRVRLGTSTRADLYRWQAEVARAQISVLNARSVLNQSWETLNRILHKPQGARIALREATFDEPFVMTREEFDEMVRSPADYARFSQFYLARALRQSPELEQLDAQIVAKRRELVSQRRSYWLPDVSVGGRYTSNLSQSGLGAGPQAGEDLNDWSIGVQATLPLFSGGLKKANVSKASFELRQLETLRVSIEERVEEAIRNQLHAAQAAYAQIDLANSAAEASRKNLELVSDAYARGTVNVIELLDAQDTSLAASAAAAESLYNFLITIMSVQRAIGGYDYLQSAEERAALAAEYRMTITGSQ
;
A
#
# COMPACT_ATOMS: atom_id res chain seq x y z
N MET A 1 -7.53 -52.28 39.01
CA MET A 1 -6.31 -53.03 39.40
C MET A 1 -5.27 -51.99 39.82
N ILE A 2 -4.98 -51.84 41.11
CA ILE A 2 -3.96 -52.57 41.91
C ILE A 2 -2.57 -51.88 41.74
N PHE A 3 -2.25 -50.90 42.60
CA PHE A 3 -1.34 -50.95 43.80
C PHE A 3 0.13 -50.60 43.44
N LEU A 4 1.01 -50.02 44.29
CA LEU A 4 1.00 -49.65 45.73
C LEU A 4 1.22 -48.10 45.91
N THR A 5 1.01 -47.36 47.03
CA THR A 5 1.20 -47.53 48.51
C THR A 5 2.69 -47.53 48.92
N VAL A 6 3.22 -46.85 49.96
CA VAL A 6 2.80 -46.29 51.29
C VAL A 6 3.39 -44.84 51.40
N MET A 7 3.01 -43.82 52.21
CA MET A 7 2.55 -43.62 53.63
C MET A 7 1.52 -42.43 53.68
N GLN A 8 0.90 -41.83 54.73
CA GLN A 8 1.09 -41.57 56.19
C GLN A 8 2.25 -40.62 56.59
N ARG A 9 2.16 -39.70 57.58
CA ARG A 9 1.14 -39.31 58.61
C ARG A 9 0.87 -37.78 58.52
N SER A 10 -0.37 -37.26 58.55
CA SER A 10 -1.20 -36.89 59.73
C SER A 10 -0.47 -36.05 60.81
N LEU A 11 -0.98 -34.89 61.27
CA LEU A 11 -2.31 -34.69 61.92
C LEU A 11 -2.97 -33.29 61.70
N LEU A 12 -4.27 -33.24 62.03
CA LEU A 12 -5.27 -32.13 62.02
C LEU A 12 -5.32 -31.40 63.41
N PRO A 13 -6.30 -30.52 63.79
CA PRO A 13 -7.39 -29.84 63.05
C PRO A 13 -7.64 -28.31 63.31
N THR A 14 -8.30 -27.67 62.33
CA THR A 14 -9.51 -26.80 62.37
C THR A 14 -10.06 -26.17 63.67
N ILE A 15 -10.38 -24.85 63.62
CA ILE A 15 -11.61 -24.15 64.13
C ILE A 15 -11.57 -22.70 63.56
N ARG A 16 -12.54 -22.20 62.76
CA ARG A 16 -13.92 -21.68 63.03
C ARG A 16 -13.96 -20.38 63.87
N ALA A 17 -14.75 -19.34 63.56
CA ALA A 17 -15.66 -19.10 62.41
C ALA A 17 -16.12 -17.61 62.31
N ASN A 18 -16.71 -17.24 61.14
CA ASN A 18 -17.76 -16.21 60.95
C ASN A 18 -17.43 -14.71 61.23
N LEU A 19 -18.18 -13.70 60.73
CA LEU A 19 -18.90 -13.41 59.46
C LEU A 19 -19.55 -12.00 59.60
N LEU A 20 -19.91 -11.33 58.48
CA LEU A 20 -20.72 -10.09 58.33
C LEU A 20 -19.98 -8.72 58.31
N GLY A 21 -20.56 -7.73 57.61
CA GLY A 21 -20.30 -6.30 57.84
C GLY A 21 -19.95 -5.43 56.63
N VAL A 22 -20.94 -5.10 55.80
CA VAL A 22 -20.86 -4.09 54.71
C VAL A 22 -20.44 -2.69 55.23
N GLY A 23 -19.57 -1.95 54.52
CA GLY A 23 -19.74 -0.48 54.40
C GLY A 23 -18.50 0.45 54.41
N LYS A 24 -18.25 1.08 53.25
CA LYS A 24 -17.93 2.51 53.02
C LYS A 24 -16.90 3.29 53.90
N ILE A 25 -15.98 3.96 53.18
CA ILE A 25 -15.43 5.34 53.39
C ILE A 25 -14.30 5.53 54.43
N ALA A 26 -13.09 5.65 53.88
CA ALA A 26 -12.05 6.68 54.06
C ALA A 26 -11.57 7.23 55.44
N LEU A 27 -10.24 7.43 55.44
CA LEU A 27 -9.44 8.51 56.07
C LEU A 27 -8.86 8.33 57.49
N ILE A 28 -7.58 8.75 57.61
CA ILE A 28 -6.76 8.96 58.84
C ILE A 28 -6.33 7.68 59.59
N GLY A 29 -5.05 7.55 59.98
CA GLY A 29 -4.59 6.38 60.76
C GLY A 29 -3.15 6.40 61.32
N SER A 30 -2.13 6.64 60.49
CA SER A 30 -0.69 6.63 60.87
C SER A 30 -0.09 5.27 61.30
N LEU A 31 1.24 5.27 61.52
CA LEU A 31 2.05 4.26 62.23
C LEU A 31 2.09 2.81 61.68
N CYS A 32 2.89 2.61 60.63
CA CYS A 32 3.78 1.43 60.55
C CYS A 32 5.01 1.71 59.67
N ALA A 33 5.93 2.53 60.18
CA ALA A 33 7.21 2.80 59.53
C ALA A 33 8.20 1.65 59.75
N ALA A 34 8.07 0.58 58.96
CA ALA A 34 9.12 -0.42 58.85
C ALA A 34 10.33 0.21 58.14
N ALA A 35 11.47 0.26 58.82
CA ALA A 35 12.67 0.89 58.29
C ALA A 35 13.27 0.04 57.16
N ILE A 36 12.93 0.37 55.91
CA ILE A 36 13.77 0.02 54.76
C ILE A 36 15.07 0.82 54.95
N ILE A 37 16.11 0.14 55.42
CA ILE A 37 17.47 0.68 55.38
C ILE A 37 17.83 0.77 53.89
N PRO A 38 18.04 1.97 53.31
CA PRO A 38 18.58 2.03 51.97
C PRO A 38 19.96 1.37 52.01
N ALA A 39 20.22 0.45 51.07
CA ALA A 39 21.59 0.06 50.81
C ALA A 39 22.39 1.35 50.52
N PRO A 40 23.60 1.52 51.07
CA PRO A 40 24.41 2.69 50.75
C PRO A 40 24.59 2.70 49.24
N ALA A 41 24.21 3.80 48.58
CA ALA A 41 24.54 4.00 47.19
C ALA A 41 26.07 3.94 47.09
N THR A 42 26.59 2.87 46.50
CA THR A 42 27.99 2.81 46.07
C THR A 42 28.20 4.02 45.18
N ALA A 43 29.08 4.94 45.62
CA ALA A 43 29.45 6.08 44.81
C ALA A 43 30.01 5.53 43.49
N GLN A 44 29.29 5.79 42.39
CA GLN A 44 29.71 5.35 41.07
C GLN A 44 31.11 5.88 40.82
N GLN A 45 31.98 5.03 40.26
CA GLN A 45 33.35 5.43 40.02
C GLN A 45 33.33 6.54 38.95
N GLN A 46 33.79 7.74 39.34
CA GLN A 46 33.90 8.84 38.39
C GLN A 46 35.00 8.51 37.39
N ILE A 47 34.67 8.63 36.10
CA ILE A 47 35.58 8.38 34.98
C ILE A 47 35.58 9.61 34.08
N VAL A 48 36.75 10.15 33.77
CA VAL A 48 36.88 11.31 32.88
C VAL A 48 37.42 10.88 31.53
N VAL A 49 36.61 11.11 30.49
CA VAL A 49 36.94 10.82 29.10
C VAL A 49 37.32 12.11 28.37
N ALA A 50 38.54 12.17 27.85
CA ALA A 50 38.94 13.21 26.92
C ALA A 50 38.44 12.87 25.52
N VAL A 51 37.46 13.62 25.02
CA VAL A 51 37.01 13.53 23.63
C VAL A 51 37.84 14.47 22.76
N VAL A 52 38.55 13.91 21.79
CA VAL A 52 39.36 14.66 20.81
C VAL A 52 38.71 14.60 19.44
N ALA A 53 38.42 15.76 18.85
CA ALA A 53 37.72 15.87 17.57
C ALA A 53 38.36 16.91 16.65
N ASP A 54 38.10 16.81 15.34
CA ASP A 54 38.67 17.70 14.32
C ASP A 54 38.21 19.15 14.53
N GLY A 55 36.91 19.34 14.74
CA GLY A 55 36.25 20.64 14.84
C GLY A 55 34.73 20.47 14.74
N GLN A 56 34.01 21.58 14.52
CA GLN A 56 32.58 21.50 14.18
C GLN A 56 32.37 21.08 12.72
N SER A 57 31.35 20.25 12.49
CA SER A 57 30.88 19.80 11.18
C SER A 57 29.35 19.68 11.24
N ASP A 58 28.63 20.41 10.39
CA ASP A 58 27.17 20.30 10.28
C ASP A 58 26.73 18.87 9.90
N ARG A 59 27.54 18.20 9.07
CA ARG A 59 27.22 16.90 8.47
C ARG A 59 27.46 15.74 9.44
N PHE A 60 28.48 15.83 10.29
CA PHE A 60 28.92 14.71 11.16
C PHE A 60 28.80 14.98 12.67
N ALA A 61 28.25 16.14 13.09
CA ALA A 61 27.98 16.42 14.51
C ALA A 61 27.16 15.31 15.20
N PHE A 62 26.19 14.71 14.50
CA PHE A 62 25.41 13.57 15.02
C PHE A 62 26.29 12.36 15.33
N GLN A 63 27.17 11.95 14.41
CA GLN A 63 28.09 10.82 14.60
C GLN A 63 29.05 11.07 15.78
N HIS A 64 29.68 12.25 15.83
CA HIS A 64 30.56 12.64 16.94
C HIS A 64 29.86 12.62 18.30
N GLN A 65 28.56 12.96 18.35
CA GLN A 65 27.77 12.96 19.58
C GLN A 65 27.28 11.56 19.94
N LYS A 66 26.86 10.75 18.95
CA LYS A 66 26.40 9.37 19.13
C LYS A 66 27.44 8.48 19.83
N TYR A 67 28.73 8.62 19.51
CA TYR A 67 29.81 7.92 20.21
C TYR A 67 29.89 8.24 21.73
N ILE A 68 29.42 9.41 22.14
CA ILE A 68 29.43 9.88 23.52
C ILE A 68 28.14 9.48 24.23
N ASP A 69 26.99 9.71 23.60
CA ASP A 69 25.67 9.35 24.15
C ASP A 69 25.57 7.85 24.41
N GLU A 70 26.01 7.03 23.45
CA GLU A 70 26.01 5.56 23.60
C GLU A 70 26.96 5.11 24.72
N LEU A 71 28.10 5.77 24.92
CA LEU A 71 28.99 5.47 26.04
C LEU A 71 28.32 5.79 27.38
N VAL A 72 27.72 6.97 27.52
CA VAL A 72 27.06 7.41 28.76
C VAL A 72 25.86 6.50 29.07
N THR A 73 24.94 6.31 28.13
CA THR A 73 23.73 5.47 28.34
C THR A 73 24.06 3.98 28.53
N LEU A 74 25.18 3.49 28.03
CA LEU A 74 25.63 2.12 28.30
C LEU A 74 26.25 1.97 29.70
N THR A 75 26.86 3.03 30.25
CA THR A 75 27.62 2.98 31.51
C THR A 75 26.96 3.68 32.71
N GLU A 76 25.81 4.35 32.52
CA GLU A 76 25.11 5.17 33.54
C GLU A 76 24.70 4.42 34.82
N SER A 77 24.63 3.08 34.78
CA SER A 77 24.38 2.23 35.94
C SER A 77 25.63 1.97 36.78
N GLU A 78 26.83 2.15 36.22
CA GLU A 78 28.11 1.72 36.80
C GLU A 78 29.05 2.90 37.11
N PHE A 79 29.11 3.92 36.25
CA PHE A 79 30.13 4.98 36.27
C PHE A 79 29.54 6.41 36.13
N ASP A 80 30.15 7.41 36.78
CA ASP A 80 29.90 8.84 36.52
C ASP A 80 30.86 9.32 35.43
N VAL A 81 30.45 9.17 34.16
CA VAL A 81 31.27 9.51 32.99
C VAL A 81 31.20 11.00 32.69
N ARG A 82 32.32 11.70 32.82
CA ARG A 82 32.46 13.13 32.50
C ARG A 82 33.33 13.35 31.28
N VAL A 83 32.91 14.26 30.40
CA VAL A 83 33.55 14.48 29.09
C VAL A 83 34.30 15.82 29.07
N GLN A 84 35.62 15.77 28.89
CA GLN A 84 36.43 16.94 28.55
C GLN A 84 36.64 16.97 27.03
N ARG A 85 36.28 18.06 26.34
CA ARG A 85 36.41 18.15 24.88
C ARG A 85 37.63 18.97 24.46
N PHE A 86 38.37 18.43 23.49
CA PHE A 86 39.50 19.07 22.85
C PHE A 86 39.26 19.09 21.33
N TYR A 87 39.40 20.25 20.71
CA TYR A 87 39.27 20.41 19.26
C TYR A 87 40.63 20.66 18.62
N GLY A 88 40.85 20.08 17.45
CA GLY A 88 42.11 20.12 16.71
C GLY A 88 42.08 20.99 15.45
N ASP A 89 41.08 21.85 15.28
CA ASP A 89 40.85 22.78 14.15
C ASP A 89 41.19 22.23 12.75
N TRP A 90 40.89 20.94 12.51
CA TRP A 90 41.13 20.19 11.26
C TRP A 90 42.60 20.08 10.78
N THR A 91 43.62 20.40 11.60
CA THR A 91 45.04 20.27 11.20
C THR A 91 45.83 19.27 12.05
N ARG A 92 46.84 18.63 11.44
CA ARG A 92 47.69 17.60 12.07
C ARG A 92 48.41 18.13 13.31
N GLU A 93 48.83 19.40 13.27
CA GLU A 93 49.50 20.12 14.35
C GLU A 93 48.57 20.35 15.55
N SER A 94 47.41 20.99 15.32
CA SER A 94 46.47 21.30 16.41
C SER A 94 45.77 20.06 16.96
N ILE A 95 45.54 19.01 16.16
CA ILE A 95 45.10 17.70 16.64
C ILE A 95 46.16 17.07 17.56
N ASN A 96 47.45 17.11 17.20
CA ASN A 96 48.49 16.61 18.11
C ASN A 96 48.55 17.42 19.41
N VAL A 97 48.43 18.75 19.35
CA VAL A 97 48.33 19.59 20.57
C VAL A 97 47.10 19.24 21.43
N ALA A 98 45.97 18.86 20.82
CA ALA A 98 44.79 18.37 21.52
C ALA A 98 45.04 16.99 22.20
N LEU A 99 45.68 16.05 21.49
CA LEU A 99 46.05 14.74 22.03
C LEU A 99 47.07 14.86 23.18
N GLU A 100 48.12 15.66 23.04
CA GLU A 100 49.09 15.89 24.14
C GLU A 100 48.42 16.47 25.39
N ARG A 101 47.46 17.40 25.24
CA ARG A 101 46.68 17.93 26.38
C ARG A 101 45.83 16.86 27.07
N ALA A 102 45.22 15.95 26.30
CA ALA A 102 44.46 14.83 26.85
C ALA A 102 45.37 13.82 27.61
N TYR A 103 46.56 13.52 27.08
CA TYR A 103 47.51 12.65 27.75
C TYR A 103 48.14 13.28 29.00
N LEU A 104 48.47 14.57 28.98
CA LEU A 104 49.12 15.28 30.09
C LEU A 104 48.17 15.70 31.24
N SER A 105 46.86 15.72 31.02
CA SER A 105 45.89 16.05 32.09
C SER A 105 45.82 14.95 33.15
N GLU A 106 46.21 15.23 34.40
CA GLU A 106 46.09 14.27 35.52
C GLU A 106 44.62 13.88 35.84
N GLU A 107 43.64 14.67 35.37
CA GLU A 107 42.22 14.40 35.58
C GLU A 107 41.62 13.37 34.61
N VAL A 108 42.27 13.06 33.48
CA VAL A 108 41.70 12.26 32.38
C VAL A 108 42.12 10.79 32.48
N ASP A 109 41.15 9.87 32.52
CA ASP A 109 41.38 8.43 32.59
C ASP A 109 41.56 7.78 31.20
N LEU A 110 40.65 8.07 30.26
CA LEU A 110 40.65 7.51 28.89
C LEU A 110 40.53 8.61 27.82
N VAL A 111 40.99 8.32 26.61
CA VAL A 111 40.90 9.20 25.44
C VAL A 111 40.00 8.56 24.38
N LEU A 112 39.00 9.29 23.91
CA LEU A 112 38.11 8.88 22.81
C LEU A 112 38.28 9.86 21.65
N VAL A 113 38.70 9.37 20.48
CA VAL A 113 38.98 10.22 19.32
C VAL A 113 37.83 10.10 18.33
N THR A 114 37.03 11.14 18.13
CA THR A 114 35.81 11.06 17.30
C THR A 114 35.94 11.68 15.92
N GLY A 115 36.93 12.54 15.69
CA GLY A 115 37.11 13.22 14.39
C GLY A 115 37.70 12.32 13.30
N PHE A 116 37.33 12.56 12.04
CA PHE A 116 37.85 11.84 10.86
C PHE A 116 39.36 12.00 10.72
N VAL A 117 39.86 13.24 10.80
CA VAL A 117 41.30 13.55 10.74
C VAL A 117 41.99 13.03 12.00
N ALA A 118 41.39 13.28 13.16
CA ALA A 118 41.95 12.96 14.46
C ALA A 118 42.14 11.46 14.68
N ASN A 119 41.22 10.62 14.19
CA ASN A 119 41.37 9.16 14.24
C ASN A 119 42.67 8.71 13.54
N GLN A 120 42.95 9.20 12.34
CA GLN A 120 44.15 8.76 11.60
C GLN A 120 45.43 9.43 12.14
N VAL A 121 45.36 10.69 12.57
CA VAL A 121 46.49 11.39 13.23
C VAL A 121 46.83 10.77 14.59
N ALA A 122 45.88 10.16 15.29
CA ALA A 122 46.14 9.34 16.46
C ALA A 122 46.68 7.94 16.10
N ALA A 123 46.18 7.31 15.04
CA ALA A 123 46.61 5.98 14.58
C ALA A 123 48.12 5.90 14.24
N ILE A 124 48.67 6.95 13.65
CA ILE A 124 50.09 7.06 13.28
C ILE A 124 51.03 7.39 14.46
N ARG A 125 50.53 7.49 15.70
CA ARG A 125 51.36 7.80 16.88
C ARG A 125 52.16 6.57 17.35
N PRO A 126 53.40 6.75 17.83
CA PRO A 126 54.25 5.63 18.26
C PRO A 126 53.87 5.08 19.64
N GLU A 127 53.31 5.90 20.53
CA GLU A 127 52.97 5.52 21.91
C GLU A 127 51.69 6.20 22.41
N PHE A 128 50.96 5.49 23.29
CA PHE A 128 49.70 5.91 23.89
C PHE A 128 49.84 5.90 25.42
N SER A 129 49.93 7.07 26.05
CA SER A 129 50.16 7.19 27.51
C SER A 129 48.95 6.73 28.35
N LYS A 130 47.76 6.68 27.75
CA LYS A 130 46.47 6.31 28.36
C LYS A 130 45.65 5.47 27.39
N PRO A 131 44.71 4.63 27.88
CA PRO A 131 43.72 3.95 27.04
C PRO A 131 43.07 4.90 26.03
N THR A 132 43.29 4.64 24.75
CA THR A 132 42.88 5.48 23.62
C THR A 132 42.01 4.66 22.69
N PHE A 133 40.85 5.21 22.33
CA PHE A 133 39.83 4.54 21.52
C PHE A 133 39.64 5.31 20.21
N LEU A 134 39.89 4.61 19.10
CA LEU A 134 39.78 5.12 17.73
C LEU A 134 38.60 4.44 17.00
N PRO A 135 37.34 4.88 17.24
CA PRO A 135 36.13 4.27 16.66
C PRO A 135 36.02 4.29 15.14
N GLN A 136 36.88 5.02 14.41
CA GLN A 136 36.74 5.21 12.96
C GLN A 136 38.11 5.30 12.24
N ILE A 137 38.83 4.19 12.20
CA ILE A 137 40.03 4.07 11.35
C ILE A 137 39.64 3.78 9.91
N ILE A 138 40.03 4.66 8.99
CA ILE A 138 39.77 4.55 7.54
C ILE A 138 40.67 3.47 6.95
N ASP A 139 41.96 3.50 7.26
CA ASP A 139 42.94 2.50 6.82
C ASP A 139 43.82 2.03 7.99
N VAL A 140 43.68 0.75 8.34
CA VAL A 140 44.41 0.10 9.44
C VAL A 140 45.91 0.00 9.12
N ARG A 141 46.33 0.07 7.85
CA ARG A 141 47.73 0.08 7.42
C ARG A 141 48.51 1.32 7.88
N LEU A 142 47.81 2.36 8.35
CA LEU A 142 48.41 3.56 8.94
C LEU A 142 48.90 3.35 10.38
N ILE A 143 48.43 2.30 11.08
CA ILE A 143 48.81 2.05 12.48
C ILE A 143 50.26 1.55 12.57
N GLN A 144 51.07 2.20 13.40
CA GLN A 144 52.47 1.79 13.61
C GLN A 144 52.57 0.59 14.56
N GLY A 145 52.47 -0.60 13.98
CA GLY A 145 52.64 -1.89 14.67
C GLY A 145 52.35 -3.04 13.71
N VAL A 146 52.48 -4.28 14.17
CA VAL A 146 51.88 -5.43 13.49
C VAL A 146 50.54 -5.70 14.19
N PRO A 147 49.38 -5.45 13.55
CA PRO A 147 48.09 -5.75 14.17
C PRO A 147 47.92 -7.26 14.39
N ASP A 148 47.32 -7.64 15.52
CA ASP A 148 46.93 -9.02 15.75
C ASP A 148 45.52 -9.27 15.16
N ILE A 149 45.18 -10.52 14.84
CA ILE A 149 43.95 -10.83 14.10
C ILE A 149 42.74 -10.70 15.04
N GLY A 150 42.11 -9.53 15.01
CA GLY A 150 40.93 -9.18 15.82
C GLY A 150 41.26 -8.47 17.14
N ARG A 151 42.51 -8.08 17.37
CA ARG A 151 42.97 -7.28 18.51
C ARG A 151 43.92 -6.18 18.06
N SER A 152 44.10 -5.16 18.90
CA SER A 152 44.96 -4.04 18.56
C SER A 152 46.44 -4.42 18.60
N GLY A 153 46.87 -5.17 19.63
CA GLY A 153 48.27 -5.52 19.86
C GLY A 153 49.18 -4.35 20.27
N VAL A 154 48.76 -3.11 20.01
CA VAL A 154 49.43 -1.88 20.45
C VAL A 154 48.91 -1.50 21.83
N ARG A 155 49.82 -1.45 22.81
CA ARG A 155 49.53 -1.12 24.22
C ARG A 155 48.73 0.18 24.34
N ASN A 156 47.72 0.18 25.23
CA ASN A 156 46.82 1.32 25.48
C ASN A 156 46.01 1.78 24.25
N LEU A 157 46.04 1.10 23.11
CA LEU A 157 45.21 1.41 21.94
C LEU A 157 44.12 0.37 21.77
N ASN A 158 42.87 0.82 21.59
CA ASN A 158 41.84 0.06 20.88
C ASN A 158 41.38 0.89 19.66
N TYR A 159 41.07 0.21 18.57
CA TYR A 159 40.53 0.84 17.38
C TYR A 159 39.45 -0.03 16.76
N LEU A 160 38.49 0.61 16.09
CA LEU A 160 37.51 -0.08 15.26
C LEU A 160 37.85 0.18 13.81
N SER A 161 37.91 -0.89 13.04
CA SER A 161 38.19 -0.78 11.61
C SER A 161 36.91 -0.40 10.89
N ALA A 162 36.91 0.74 10.21
CA ALA A 162 35.84 1.10 9.29
C ALA A 162 36.07 0.50 7.89
N TYR A 163 36.96 -0.51 7.78
CA TYR A 163 37.65 -1.02 6.57
C TYR A 163 36.84 -0.79 5.30
N ALA A 164 37.05 0.37 4.68
CA ALA A 164 36.35 0.76 3.49
C ALA A 164 37.25 0.37 2.33
N ASP A 165 36.99 -0.80 1.73
CA ASP A 165 37.63 -1.10 0.46
C ASP A 165 37.01 -0.19 -0.61
N PHE A 166 37.72 0.90 -0.89
CA PHE A 166 37.35 1.86 -1.92
C PHE A 166 37.22 1.18 -3.30
N ALA A 167 37.92 0.06 -3.55
CA ALA A 167 37.72 -0.73 -4.77
C ALA A 167 36.35 -1.43 -4.79
N GLU A 168 35.82 -1.88 -3.64
CA GLU A 168 34.51 -2.55 -3.51
C GLU A 168 33.35 -1.55 -3.64
N ASP A 169 33.49 -0.34 -3.09
CA ASP A 169 32.59 0.80 -3.35
C ASP A 169 32.55 1.16 -4.86
N LEU A 170 33.72 1.23 -5.51
CA LEU A 170 33.86 1.54 -6.93
C LEU A 170 33.32 0.43 -7.85
N ASP A 171 33.55 -0.83 -7.49
CA ASP A 171 33.04 -1.99 -8.21
C ASP A 171 31.51 -2.05 -8.05
N THR A 172 30.97 -1.73 -6.88
CA THR A 172 29.52 -1.59 -6.65
C THR A 172 28.91 -0.48 -7.49
N LEU A 173 29.53 0.69 -7.59
CA LEU A 173 29.09 1.75 -8.51
C LEU A 173 29.08 1.24 -9.97
N SER A 174 30.10 0.47 -10.37
CA SER A 174 30.22 -0.06 -11.74
C SER A 174 29.14 -1.09 -12.12
N ARG A 175 28.61 -1.83 -11.13
CA ARG A 175 27.46 -2.75 -11.31
C ARG A 175 26.18 -2.02 -11.72
N ILE A 176 26.04 -0.75 -11.36
CA ILE A 176 24.82 0.07 -11.49
C ILE A 176 24.91 0.94 -12.74
N LEU A 177 26.06 1.60 -12.93
CA LEU A 177 26.41 2.32 -14.14
C LEU A 177 27.86 1.98 -14.53
N PRO A 178 28.10 1.36 -15.70
CA PRO A 178 29.43 1.27 -16.27
C PRO A 178 29.93 2.67 -16.67
N TYR A 179 30.81 3.24 -15.85
CA TYR A 179 31.49 4.52 -16.11
C TYR A 179 32.86 4.31 -16.78
N ARG A 180 33.38 5.37 -17.38
CA ARG A 180 34.76 5.50 -17.87
C ARG A 180 35.52 6.55 -17.08
N ASP A 181 34.91 7.72 -16.94
CA ASP A 181 35.53 8.91 -16.37
C ASP A 181 34.79 9.26 -15.07
N LEU A 182 35.44 8.96 -13.93
CA LEU A 182 34.91 9.17 -12.58
C LEU A 182 35.64 10.32 -11.91
N VAL A 183 34.91 11.24 -11.28
CA VAL A 183 35.50 12.32 -10.47
C VAL A 183 35.34 12.03 -8.98
N LEU A 184 36.45 12.04 -8.25
CA LEU A 184 36.49 11.84 -6.79
C LEU A 184 36.58 13.20 -6.07
N PHE A 185 35.53 13.59 -5.35
CA PHE A 185 35.52 14.77 -4.49
C PHE A 185 36.08 14.43 -3.10
N VAL A 186 37.21 15.04 -2.76
CA VAL A 186 37.90 14.88 -1.46
C VAL A 186 38.04 16.24 -0.78
N ASP A 187 37.94 16.27 0.55
CA ASP A 187 38.18 17.46 1.36
C ASP A 187 39.67 17.86 1.31
N ALA A 188 39.97 19.09 0.90
CA ALA A 188 41.35 19.60 0.80
C ALA A 188 42.06 19.66 2.16
N GLY A 189 41.30 19.92 3.24
CA GLY A 189 41.82 19.90 4.61
C GLY A 189 42.24 18.49 5.03
N LEU A 190 41.35 17.51 4.84
CA LEU A 190 41.64 16.08 5.07
C LEU A 190 42.89 15.64 4.30
N SER A 191 42.95 15.99 3.01
CA SER A 191 44.07 15.67 2.10
C SER A 191 45.39 16.35 2.47
N SER A 192 45.35 17.48 3.18
CA SER A 192 46.53 18.18 3.68
C SER A 192 47.02 17.67 5.04
N ALA A 193 46.11 17.24 5.92
CA ALA A 193 46.44 16.76 7.26
C ALA A 193 46.92 15.29 7.28
N ILE A 194 46.49 14.48 6.30
CA ILE A 194 46.89 13.08 6.14
C ILE A 194 47.37 12.84 4.69
N PRO A 195 48.59 13.29 4.33
CA PRO A 195 49.19 13.00 3.02
C PRO A 195 49.22 11.50 2.68
N GLU A 196 49.30 10.64 3.70
CA GLU A 196 49.32 9.18 3.56
C GLU A 196 48.05 8.63 2.89
N LEU A 197 46.88 9.22 3.18
CA LEU A 197 45.62 8.87 2.49
C LEU A 197 45.53 9.49 1.09
N ARG A 198 46.12 10.68 0.90
CA ARG A 198 46.18 11.33 -0.43
C ARG A 198 46.99 10.49 -1.41
N GLU A 199 48.16 9.99 -1.00
CA GLU A 199 48.99 9.11 -1.84
C GLU A 199 48.31 7.77 -2.13
N ALA A 200 47.61 7.17 -1.15
CA ALA A 200 46.84 5.95 -1.36
C ALA A 200 45.68 6.14 -2.37
N ALA A 201 44.94 7.25 -2.26
CA ALA A 201 43.86 7.59 -3.18
C ALA A 201 44.38 7.88 -4.60
N LEU A 202 45.52 8.58 -4.74
CA LEU A 202 46.16 8.83 -6.03
C LEU A 202 46.65 7.55 -6.71
N ALA A 203 47.26 6.63 -5.95
CA ALA A 203 47.71 5.35 -6.48
C ALA A 203 46.55 4.52 -7.04
N GLN A 204 45.41 4.46 -6.34
CA GLN A 204 44.21 3.78 -6.85
C GLN A 204 43.51 4.55 -7.97
N SER A 205 43.68 5.88 -8.06
CA SER A 205 43.08 6.67 -9.14
C SER A 205 43.78 6.49 -10.48
N GLU A 206 45.11 6.36 -10.49
CA GLU A 206 45.89 6.14 -11.72
C GLU A 206 45.63 4.78 -12.37
N GLU A 207 45.37 3.71 -11.59
CA GLU A 207 45.01 2.39 -12.14
C GLU A 207 43.59 2.32 -12.71
N ARG A 208 42.67 3.20 -12.27
CA ARG A 208 41.23 3.11 -12.57
C ARG A 208 40.66 4.29 -13.37
N GLY A 209 41.48 5.26 -13.79
CA GLY A 209 41.03 6.41 -14.60
C GLY A 209 40.24 7.46 -13.82
N ILE A 210 40.49 7.59 -12.52
CA ILE A 210 39.71 8.46 -11.63
C ILE A 210 40.39 9.84 -11.54
N THR A 211 39.62 10.92 -11.69
CA THR A 211 40.11 12.30 -11.52
C THR A 211 39.84 12.80 -10.12
N LEU A 212 40.88 13.02 -9.31
CA LEU A 212 40.74 13.56 -7.95
C LEU A 212 40.61 15.10 -7.99
N LEU A 213 39.52 15.63 -7.40
CA LEU A 213 39.30 17.07 -7.21
C LEU A 213 39.18 17.42 -5.73
N GLU A 214 40.11 18.25 -5.26
CA GLU A 214 40.12 18.77 -3.88
C GLU A 214 39.10 19.91 -3.71
N VAL A 215 38.19 19.74 -2.75
CA VAL A 215 37.10 20.67 -2.42
C VAL A 215 37.53 21.56 -1.26
N THR A 216 37.27 22.87 -1.39
CA THR A 216 37.75 23.89 -0.45
C THR A 216 36.59 24.57 0.28
N HIS A 217 36.87 25.08 1.49
CA HIS A 217 35.85 25.59 2.42
C HIS A 217 35.97 27.12 2.61
N ASP A 218 37.05 27.66 2.07
CA ASP A 218 37.62 28.98 2.31
C ASP A 218 36.91 30.08 1.47
N GLY A 219 36.09 29.66 0.52
CA GLY A 219 35.13 30.47 -0.24
C GLY A 219 34.15 29.53 -0.93
N VAL A 220 32.86 29.65 -0.61
CA VAL A 220 31.81 28.67 -0.95
C VAL A 220 31.91 28.16 -2.39
N ASP A 221 32.15 26.85 -2.56
CA ASP A 221 32.68 26.21 -3.78
C ASP A 221 31.63 26.08 -4.91
N HIS A 222 30.99 27.19 -5.26
CA HIS A 222 29.96 27.31 -6.31
C HIS A 222 30.49 27.03 -7.72
N GLU A 223 31.81 27.05 -7.89
CA GLU A 223 32.48 26.72 -9.15
C GLU A 223 33.06 25.29 -9.17
N LEU A 224 32.84 24.46 -8.13
CA LEU A 224 33.29 23.07 -8.08
C LEU A 224 32.90 22.29 -9.35
N MET A 225 31.65 22.44 -9.79
CA MET A 225 31.13 21.81 -11.01
C MET A 225 31.70 22.39 -12.31
N ASN A 226 32.28 23.60 -12.29
CA ASN A 226 32.99 24.16 -13.45
C ASN A 226 34.38 23.51 -13.63
N ARG A 227 34.89 22.80 -12.61
CA ARG A 227 36.16 22.06 -12.64
C ARG A 227 35.98 20.59 -12.99
N VAL A 228 34.75 20.09 -13.01
CA VAL A 228 34.39 18.73 -13.43
C VAL A 228 34.53 18.64 -14.96
N PRO A 229 35.30 17.70 -15.52
CA PRO A 229 35.40 17.50 -16.97
C PRO A 229 34.02 17.24 -17.60
N ALA A 230 33.80 17.73 -18.83
CA ALA A 230 32.51 17.61 -19.50
C ALA A 230 32.19 16.17 -19.96
N GLU A 231 33.23 15.33 -19.99
CA GLU A 231 33.25 13.91 -20.29
C GLU A 231 33.01 13.00 -19.06
N THR A 232 32.85 13.57 -17.85
CA THR A 232 32.58 12.80 -16.62
C THR A 232 31.26 12.02 -16.72
N ASP A 233 31.28 10.72 -16.40
CA ASP A 233 30.07 9.89 -16.29
C ASP A 233 29.48 9.92 -14.86
N ALA A 234 30.35 10.00 -13.84
CA ALA A 234 29.97 9.83 -12.44
C ALA A 234 30.85 10.61 -11.45
N VAL A 235 30.32 10.83 -10.24
CA VAL A 235 30.98 11.53 -9.13
C VAL A 235 30.97 10.67 -7.87
N PHE A 236 32.11 10.54 -7.20
CA PHE A 236 32.25 9.86 -5.92
C PHE A 236 32.56 10.88 -4.81
N ILE A 237 31.81 10.87 -3.72
CA ILE A 237 31.92 11.86 -2.64
C ILE A 237 32.54 11.18 -1.40
N ALA A 238 33.83 11.44 -1.17
CA ALA A 238 34.64 10.84 -0.10
C ALA A 238 34.40 11.49 1.28
N GLY A 239 33.17 11.87 1.59
CA GLY A 239 32.75 12.32 2.92
C GLY A 239 32.65 13.83 3.13
N LEU A 240 33.41 14.70 2.46
CA LEU A 240 33.35 16.19 2.54
C LEU A 240 32.90 16.78 3.90
N PRO A 241 33.60 16.51 5.02
CA PRO A 241 33.08 16.76 6.37
C PRO A 241 33.08 18.23 6.78
N ARG A 242 33.90 19.10 6.16
CA ARG A 242 33.91 20.55 6.43
C ARG A 242 32.89 21.35 5.61
N MET A 243 32.16 20.73 4.67
CA MET A 243 31.17 21.43 3.84
C MET A 243 29.86 21.69 4.61
N PRO A 244 29.34 22.94 4.66
CA PRO A 244 28.04 23.24 5.26
C PRO A 244 26.89 22.53 4.57
N LEU A 245 25.85 22.14 5.33
CA LEU A 245 24.73 21.37 4.79
C LEU A 245 24.00 22.09 3.64
N ALA A 246 23.82 23.40 3.72
CA ALA A 246 23.15 24.20 2.69
C ALA A 246 23.99 24.39 1.40
N ASP A 247 25.28 24.06 1.43
CA ASP A 247 26.16 24.05 0.26
C ASP A 247 26.18 22.65 -0.36
N PHE A 248 26.19 21.61 0.49
CA PHE A 248 26.02 20.23 0.06
C PHE A 248 24.68 19.99 -0.64
N ASP A 249 23.57 20.49 -0.09
CA ASP A 249 22.22 20.44 -0.72
C ASP A 249 22.12 21.26 -2.03
N ARG A 250 23.11 22.12 -2.33
CA ARG A 250 23.26 22.80 -3.62
C ARG A 250 24.16 22.02 -4.58
N LEU A 251 25.21 21.39 -4.07
CA LEU A 251 26.09 20.50 -4.84
C LEU A 251 25.33 19.30 -5.40
N ILE A 252 24.50 18.62 -4.59
CA ILE A 252 23.63 17.52 -5.04
C ILE A 252 22.80 17.94 -6.25
N LYS A 253 22.15 19.10 -6.18
CA LYS A 253 21.30 19.61 -7.27
C LYS A 253 22.10 19.95 -8.53
N ALA A 254 23.34 20.40 -8.38
CA ALA A 254 24.22 20.69 -9.52
C ALA A 254 24.75 19.40 -10.18
N ILE A 255 25.04 18.35 -9.40
CA ILE A 255 25.39 17.01 -9.89
C ILE A 255 24.21 16.39 -10.66
N ASN A 256 23.02 16.38 -10.06
CA ASN A 256 21.82 15.80 -10.69
C ASN A 256 21.42 16.58 -11.95
N ALA A 257 21.47 17.92 -11.93
CA ALA A 257 21.18 18.76 -13.10
C ALA A 257 22.23 18.62 -14.23
N ALA A 258 23.43 18.13 -13.93
CA ALA A 258 24.44 17.74 -14.92
C ALA A 258 24.24 16.31 -15.47
N GLY A 259 23.27 15.55 -14.94
CA GLY A 259 23.00 14.17 -15.35
C GLY A 259 23.98 13.12 -14.80
N LEU A 260 24.82 13.49 -13.83
CA LEU A 260 25.89 12.64 -13.34
C LEU A 260 25.39 11.63 -12.30
N ALA A 261 25.79 10.36 -12.42
CA ALA A 261 25.58 9.36 -11.38
C ALA A 261 26.46 9.68 -10.16
N SER A 262 25.96 9.45 -8.94
CA SER A 262 26.62 9.94 -7.73
C SER A 262 26.67 8.96 -6.57
N TYR A 263 27.88 8.72 -6.06
CA TYR A 263 28.16 7.78 -4.97
C TYR A 263 28.47 8.51 -3.66
N SER A 264 27.77 8.13 -2.60
CA SER A 264 28.00 8.57 -1.22
C SER A 264 28.86 7.57 -0.47
N PHE A 265 30.03 8.02 0.01
CA PHE A 265 30.80 7.31 1.03
C PHE A 265 30.28 7.58 2.45
N ALA A 266 29.56 8.69 2.65
CA ALA A 266 29.21 9.20 3.97
C ALA A 266 28.04 8.45 4.64
N GLY A 267 27.16 7.85 3.84
CA GLY A 267 26.01 7.10 4.34
C GLY A 267 24.77 7.19 3.46
N VAL A 268 23.71 6.50 3.90
CA VAL A 268 22.37 6.60 3.31
C VAL A 268 21.73 7.98 3.51
N SER A 269 22.11 8.73 4.55
CA SER A 269 21.64 10.11 4.80
C SER A 269 21.93 11.11 3.65
N ASP A 270 22.98 10.85 2.89
CA ASP A 270 23.38 11.61 1.70
C ASP A 270 22.55 11.22 0.46
N VAL A 271 22.15 9.94 0.37
CA VAL A 271 21.22 9.41 -0.63
C VAL A 271 19.78 9.87 -0.33
N GLU A 272 19.45 9.96 0.97
CA GLU A 272 18.38 10.72 1.63
C GLU A 272 18.11 12.08 0.96
N ARG A 273 19.21 12.83 0.76
CA ARG A 273 19.22 14.22 0.27
C ARG A 273 19.19 14.34 -1.26
N GLY A 274 19.33 13.24 -1.99
CA GLY A 274 19.21 13.21 -3.45
C GLY A 274 20.44 12.77 -4.22
N LEU A 275 21.52 12.31 -3.56
CA LEU A 275 22.55 11.52 -4.29
C LEU A 275 21.98 10.18 -4.75
N LEU A 276 22.58 9.57 -5.78
CA LEU A 276 22.03 8.38 -6.42
C LEU A 276 22.18 7.13 -5.55
N VAL A 277 23.36 6.87 -4.96
CA VAL A 277 23.66 5.56 -4.37
C VAL A 277 24.66 5.62 -3.20
N THR A 278 24.56 4.66 -2.28
CA THR A 278 25.63 4.20 -1.40
C THR A 278 25.56 2.67 -1.22
N ASN A 279 26.62 2.06 -0.69
CA ASN A 279 26.65 0.66 -0.24
C ASN A 279 26.79 0.53 1.30
N SER A 280 26.71 1.62 2.08
CA SER A 280 26.74 1.55 3.55
C SER A 280 25.39 1.13 4.16
N GLU A 281 25.37 0.31 5.22
CA GLU A 281 24.14 0.17 6.04
C GLU A 281 23.92 1.45 6.91
N PRO A 282 22.68 2.00 6.99
CA PRO A 282 22.35 3.12 7.88
C PRO A 282 22.76 2.94 9.35
N ARG A 283 22.92 1.68 9.81
CA ARG A 283 23.23 1.31 11.20
C ARG A 283 24.71 1.19 11.50
N ASP A 284 25.60 1.40 10.53
CA ASP A 284 27.06 1.27 10.75
C ASP A 284 27.54 2.18 11.91
N VAL A 285 27.03 3.41 12.00
CA VAL A 285 27.38 4.36 13.07
C VAL A 285 26.86 3.89 14.45
N ASP A 286 25.63 3.37 14.53
CA ASP A 286 25.09 2.80 15.78
C ASP A 286 25.88 1.56 16.23
N ARG A 287 26.22 0.65 15.30
CA ARG A 287 27.04 -0.54 15.58
C ARG A 287 28.45 -0.16 16.03
N GLN A 288 29.09 0.81 15.38
CA GLN A 288 30.39 1.35 15.80
C GLN A 288 30.32 1.98 17.19
N ALA A 289 29.30 2.80 17.47
CA ALA A 289 29.14 3.44 18.76
C ALA A 289 28.91 2.43 19.89
N ARG A 290 28.07 1.42 19.66
CA ARG A 290 27.82 0.37 20.67
C ARG A 290 29.07 -0.47 20.95
N LEU A 291 29.81 -0.87 19.91
CA LEU A 291 31.05 -1.63 20.06
C LEU A 291 32.16 -0.79 20.73
N ASN A 292 32.29 0.49 20.39
CA ASN A 292 33.21 1.40 21.07
C ASN A 292 32.86 1.55 22.55
N ALA A 293 31.58 1.78 22.88
CA ALA A 293 31.10 1.91 24.25
C ALA A 293 31.34 0.62 25.07
N LEU A 294 31.12 -0.56 24.49
CA LEU A 294 31.42 -1.86 25.13
C LEU A 294 32.93 -2.05 25.37
N ASN A 295 33.77 -1.75 24.38
CA ASN A 295 35.24 -1.83 24.53
C ASN A 295 35.74 -0.85 25.60
N MET A 296 35.17 0.36 25.68
CA MET A 296 35.48 1.34 26.73
C MET A 296 35.02 0.87 28.11
N GLN A 297 33.79 0.37 28.24
CA GLN A 297 33.26 -0.21 29.50
C GLN A 297 34.17 -1.35 30.00
N ALA A 298 34.59 -2.26 29.12
CA ALA A 298 35.47 -3.36 29.47
C ALA A 298 36.82 -2.89 30.06
N VAL A 299 37.35 -1.75 29.60
CA VAL A 299 38.55 -1.12 30.17
C VAL A 299 38.26 -0.35 31.45
N MET A 300 37.12 0.33 31.57
CA MET A 300 36.67 0.95 32.84
C MET A 300 36.49 -0.09 33.96
N LEU A 301 36.09 -1.32 33.60
CA LEU A 301 36.00 -2.49 34.49
C LEU A 301 37.35 -3.18 34.75
N GLY A 302 38.47 -2.64 34.25
CA GLY A 302 39.84 -3.10 34.52
C GLY A 302 40.48 -4.00 33.44
N GLY A 303 39.86 -4.13 32.26
CA GLY A 303 40.48 -4.75 31.09
C GLY A 303 41.57 -3.89 30.44
N LEU A 304 42.39 -4.49 29.58
CA LEU A 304 43.38 -3.77 28.76
C LEU A 304 42.78 -3.35 27.41
N ALA A 305 43.18 -2.20 26.87
CA ALA A 305 42.64 -1.69 25.59
C ALA A 305 43.14 -2.53 24.40
N GLU A 306 44.41 -2.93 24.44
CA GLU A 306 45.07 -3.77 23.45
C GLU A 306 44.39 -5.14 23.23
N ASP A 307 43.73 -5.67 24.27
CA ASP A 307 43.02 -6.96 24.29
C ASP A 307 41.58 -6.89 23.77
N GLN A 308 41.00 -5.68 23.63
CA GLN A 308 39.61 -5.51 23.21
C GLN A 308 39.44 -5.76 21.69
N PRO A 309 38.27 -6.27 21.25
CA PRO A 309 38.04 -6.57 19.84
C PRO A 309 38.25 -5.38 18.90
N THR A 310 38.98 -5.59 17.81
CA THR A 310 39.17 -4.63 16.72
C THR A 310 38.42 -5.11 15.48
N ALA A 311 37.08 -5.09 15.56
CA ALA A 311 36.21 -5.56 14.48
C ALA A 311 36.28 -4.67 13.22
N SER A 312 36.00 -5.25 12.05
CA SER A 312 35.52 -4.48 10.90
C SER A 312 34.00 -4.38 10.98
N ILE A 313 33.48 -3.15 10.91
CA ILE A 313 32.07 -2.85 11.27
C ILE A 313 31.26 -2.30 10.09
N ARG A 314 31.90 -1.82 9.01
CA ARG A 314 31.18 -1.44 7.79
C ARG A 314 30.55 -2.69 7.16
N LYS A 315 29.26 -2.63 6.82
CA LYS A 315 28.54 -3.75 6.19
C LYS A 315 27.74 -3.27 4.98
N GLU A 316 27.66 -4.14 3.96
CA GLU A 316 27.13 -3.79 2.65
C GLU A 316 25.59 -3.73 2.62
N GLN A 317 25.05 -2.55 2.31
CA GLN A 317 23.66 -2.36 1.94
C GLN A 317 23.55 -1.36 0.79
N LEU A 318 23.62 -1.88 -0.43
CA LEU A 318 23.30 -1.13 -1.64
C LEU A 318 21.94 -0.46 -1.50
N THR A 319 21.94 0.88 -1.55
CA THR A 319 20.76 1.73 -1.38
C THR A 319 20.74 2.76 -2.51
N ILE A 320 19.66 2.80 -3.28
CA ILE A 320 19.54 3.62 -4.50
C ILE A 320 18.35 4.58 -4.40
N ASN A 321 18.56 5.87 -4.67
CA ASN A 321 17.50 6.86 -4.81
C ASN A 321 16.91 6.82 -6.23
N MET A 322 15.74 6.20 -6.36
CA MET A 322 15.04 6.05 -7.64
C MET A 322 14.42 7.36 -8.15
N ALA A 323 14.27 8.39 -7.31
CA ALA A 323 13.96 9.73 -7.79
C ALA A 323 15.16 10.35 -8.51
N THR A 324 16.35 10.28 -7.92
CA THR A 324 17.61 10.70 -8.56
C THR A 324 17.89 9.93 -9.83
N ALA A 325 17.73 8.60 -9.82
CA ALA A 325 17.91 7.77 -11.01
C ALA A 325 17.04 8.25 -12.19
N ARG A 326 15.76 8.58 -11.93
CA ARG A 326 14.87 9.16 -12.95
C ARG A 326 15.26 10.57 -13.37
N GLU A 327 15.73 11.41 -12.45
CA GLU A 327 16.17 12.79 -12.72
C GLU A 327 17.35 12.81 -13.71
N ILE A 328 18.33 11.91 -13.52
CA ILE A 328 19.50 11.77 -14.40
C ILE A 328 19.26 10.84 -15.61
N GLY A 329 18.07 10.24 -15.75
CA GLY A 329 17.72 9.32 -16.83
C GLY A 329 18.32 7.90 -16.73
N LEU A 330 18.90 7.54 -15.59
CA LEU A 330 19.46 6.21 -15.31
C LEU A 330 18.34 5.17 -15.06
N SER A 331 18.54 3.95 -15.56
CA SER A 331 17.67 2.80 -15.31
C SER A 331 18.53 1.58 -14.93
N PRO A 332 18.71 1.29 -13.62
CA PRO A 332 19.45 0.11 -13.18
C PRO A 332 18.78 -1.20 -13.61
N SER A 333 19.57 -2.28 -13.71
CA SER A 333 19.06 -3.61 -14.07
C SER A 333 18.15 -4.21 -12.99
N PHE A 334 17.25 -5.11 -13.36
CA PHE A 334 16.38 -5.79 -12.39
C PHE A 334 17.17 -6.58 -11.33
N ASP A 335 18.35 -7.09 -11.67
CA ASP A 335 19.23 -7.77 -10.72
C ASP A 335 19.75 -6.78 -9.65
N VAL A 336 20.19 -5.58 -10.07
CA VAL A 336 20.58 -4.48 -9.17
C VAL A 336 19.41 -3.99 -8.33
N LEU A 337 18.21 -3.85 -8.91
CA LEU A 337 17.00 -3.42 -8.20
C LEU A 337 16.45 -4.48 -7.23
N GLY A 338 16.78 -5.76 -7.42
CA GLY A 338 16.46 -6.87 -6.50
C GLY A 338 17.49 -7.04 -5.38
N ASP A 339 18.72 -6.57 -5.58
CA ASP A 339 19.74 -6.47 -4.53
C ASP A 339 19.57 -5.21 -3.68
N ALA A 340 19.20 -4.08 -4.27
CA ALA A 340 19.16 -2.77 -3.62
C ALA A 340 17.94 -2.51 -2.71
N VAL A 341 18.14 -1.70 -1.67
CA VAL A 341 17.07 -0.94 -1.02
C VAL A 341 16.73 0.27 -1.90
N LEU A 342 15.46 0.44 -2.29
CA LEU A 342 15.05 1.52 -3.19
C LEU A 342 14.36 2.64 -2.42
N LEU A 343 15.01 3.80 -2.36
CA LEU A 343 14.42 5.03 -1.84
C LEU A 343 13.65 5.73 -2.96
N ASN A 344 12.47 6.27 -2.63
CA ASN A 344 11.59 6.96 -3.58
C ASN A 344 11.25 6.11 -4.83
N GLU A 345 10.93 4.81 -4.68
CA GLU A 345 10.64 3.93 -5.82
C GLU A 345 9.44 4.41 -6.66
N ASP A 346 8.30 4.73 -6.04
CA ASP A 346 7.21 5.43 -6.73
C ASP A 346 7.71 6.83 -7.17
N ALA A 347 7.27 7.30 -8.33
CA ALA A 347 7.47 8.70 -8.71
C ALA A 347 6.74 9.60 -7.70
N VAL A 348 7.39 10.68 -7.24
CA VAL A 348 6.80 11.61 -6.26
C VAL A 348 5.56 12.27 -6.87
N VAL A 349 4.38 11.76 -6.53
CA VAL A 349 3.11 12.28 -7.07
C VAL A 349 2.78 13.60 -6.40
N THR A 350 3.26 14.68 -7.01
CA THR A 350 2.93 16.06 -6.66
C THR A 350 1.48 16.34 -7.05
N GLY A 351 0.57 16.32 -6.07
CA GLY A 351 -0.86 16.52 -6.30
C GLY A 351 -1.72 16.39 -5.05
N GLU A 352 -3.03 16.44 -5.26
CA GLU A 352 -4.05 16.23 -4.23
C GLU A 352 -4.09 14.76 -3.78
N GLN A 353 -4.11 14.50 -2.46
CA GLN A 353 -4.19 13.14 -1.93
C GLN A 353 -5.63 12.62 -1.98
N TYR A 354 -5.86 11.58 -2.77
CA TYR A 354 -7.15 10.89 -2.87
C TYR A 354 -7.36 9.94 -1.68
N GLY A 355 -8.42 10.16 -0.88
CA GLY A 355 -8.93 9.19 0.08
C GLY A 355 -10.09 8.37 -0.49
N LEU A 356 -10.71 7.51 0.33
CA LEU A 356 -11.82 6.63 -0.06
C LEU A 356 -12.94 7.35 -0.81
N VAL A 357 -13.35 8.51 -0.28
CA VAL A 357 -14.48 9.28 -0.79
C VAL A 357 -14.18 9.89 -2.17
N GLU A 358 -12.96 10.39 -2.36
CA GLU A 358 -12.52 10.95 -3.64
C GLU A 358 -12.40 9.86 -4.71
N ILE A 359 -11.84 8.69 -4.36
CA ILE A 359 -11.74 7.51 -5.24
C ILE A 359 -13.13 7.05 -5.69
N ALA A 360 -14.09 6.88 -4.77
CA ALA A 360 -15.44 6.44 -5.09
C ALA A 360 -16.20 7.45 -5.98
N ARG A 361 -16.05 8.75 -5.72
CA ARG A 361 -16.61 9.82 -6.58
C ARG A 361 -15.98 9.81 -7.98
N LEU A 362 -14.67 9.61 -8.07
CA LEU A 362 -13.92 9.58 -9.32
C LEU A 362 -14.33 8.37 -10.18
N ALA A 363 -14.51 7.20 -9.56
CA ALA A 363 -15.07 6.01 -10.22
C ALA A 363 -16.48 6.28 -10.77
N LEU A 364 -17.39 6.84 -9.95
CA LEU A 364 -18.75 7.19 -10.37
C LEU A 364 -18.83 8.25 -11.48
N GLN A 365 -17.75 8.98 -11.75
CA GLN A 365 -17.67 10.00 -12.81
C GLN A 365 -16.93 9.52 -14.06
N GLN A 366 -15.93 8.65 -13.93
CA GLN A 366 -14.98 8.31 -15.01
C GLN A 366 -15.04 6.84 -15.47
N ASN A 367 -15.69 5.94 -14.71
CA ASN A 367 -15.79 4.53 -15.08
C ASN A 367 -16.60 4.33 -16.37
N GLN A 368 -15.97 3.74 -17.39
CA GLN A 368 -16.56 3.58 -18.72
C GLN A 368 -17.66 2.52 -18.78
N ASP A 369 -17.60 1.50 -17.92
CA ASP A 369 -18.62 0.44 -17.86
C ASP A 369 -19.96 1.02 -17.35
N LEU A 370 -19.91 1.93 -16.37
CA LEU A 370 -21.05 2.68 -15.85
C LEU A 370 -21.63 3.65 -16.90
N VAL A 371 -20.77 4.29 -17.69
CA VAL A 371 -21.20 5.13 -18.82
C VAL A 371 -21.93 4.28 -19.87
N ALA A 372 -21.43 3.07 -20.18
CA ALA A 372 -22.08 2.14 -21.10
C ALA A 372 -23.48 1.71 -20.60
N GLU A 373 -23.62 1.32 -19.33
CA GLU A 373 -24.93 0.96 -18.74
C GLU A 373 -25.91 2.16 -18.76
N SER A 374 -25.41 3.39 -18.58
CA SER A 374 -26.24 4.60 -18.70
C SER A 374 -26.86 4.77 -20.10
N TYR A 375 -26.18 4.31 -21.16
CA TYR A 375 -26.75 4.28 -22.52
C TYR A 375 -27.79 3.18 -22.70
N GLY A 376 -27.69 2.06 -21.98
CA GLY A 376 -28.74 1.03 -21.89
C GLY A 376 -30.05 1.59 -21.33
N VAL A 377 -29.95 2.40 -20.27
CA VAL A 377 -31.11 3.13 -19.71
C VAL A 377 -31.68 4.14 -20.72
N GLN A 378 -30.84 4.89 -21.44
CA GLN A 378 -31.28 5.85 -22.46
C GLN A 378 -32.00 5.14 -23.64
N ALA A 379 -31.45 4.04 -24.15
CA ALA A 379 -32.07 3.22 -25.20
C ALA A 379 -33.47 2.72 -24.78
N GLY A 380 -33.65 2.37 -23.50
CA GLY A 380 -34.94 1.97 -22.95
C GLY A 380 -36.02 3.06 -22.95
N LEU A 381 -35.65 4.36 -22.96
CA LEU A 381 -36.61 5.44 -23.18
C LEU A 381 -37.16 5.42 -24.61
N HIS A 382 -36.32 5.04 -25.58
CA HIS A 382 -36.74 4.85 -26.96
C HIS A 382 -37.59 3.59 -27.17
N ASP A 383 -37.49 2.56 -26.32
CA ASP A 383 -38.47 1.46 -26.28
C ASP A 383 -39.88 1.95 -25.87
N ILE A 384 -39.97 2.82 -24.86
CA ILE A 384 -41.25 3.45 -24.48
C ILE A 384 -41.78 4.31 -25.63
N ALA A 385 -40.93 5.06 -26.32
CA ALA A 385 -41.31 5.85 -27.48
C ALA A 385 -41.81 4.97 -28.64
N ARG A 386 -41.12 3.85 -28.92
CA ARG A 386 -41.49 2.84 -29.94
C ARG A 386 -42.83 2.16 -29.61
N ALA A 387 -43.06 1.78 -28.36
CA ALA A 387 -44.35 1.25 -27.91
C ALA A 387 -45.47 2.30 -27.92
N ARG A 388 -45.15 3.60 -27.77
CA ARG A 388 -46.11 4.70 -27.92
C ARG A 388 -46.44 4.96 -29.39
N ALA A 389 -45.46 4.83 -30.29
CA ALA A 389 -45.64 5.06 -31.72
C ALA A 389 -46.69 4.11 -32.35
N SER A 390 -46.81 2.86 -31.87
CA SER A 390 -47.87 1.94 -32.32
C SER A 390 -49.30 2.35 -31.93
N LEU A 391 -49.48 3.43 -31.18
CA LEU A 391 -50.76 4.05 -30.83
C LEU A 391 -50.97 5.41 -31.53
N LEU A 392 -50.04 5.82 -32.40
CA LEU A 392 -50.12 7.03 -33.21
C LEU A 392 -50.53 6.69 -34.66
N PRO A 393 -51.13 7.63 -35.41
CA PRO A 393 -51.42 7.41 -36.82
C PRO A 393 -50.13 7.14 -37.61
N GLN A 394 -50.12 6.06 -38.37
CA GLN A 394 -49.08 5.77 -39.36
C GLN A 394 -49.54 6.32 -40.71
N LEU A 395 -48.67 7.05 -41.42
CA LEU A 395 -48.93 7.51 -42.78
C LEU A 395 -47.99 6.77 -43.74
N GLY A 396 -48.53 5.84 -44.50
CA GLY A 396 -47.84 5.13 -45.57
C GLY A 396 -47.99 5.85 -46.91
N ALA A 397 -46.94 5.78 -47.73
CA ALA A 397 -47.01 6.09 -49.16
C ALA A 397 -46.45 4.90 -49.94
N SER A 398 -47.14 4.49 -51.00
CA SER A 398 -46.77 3.35 -51.83
C SER A 398 -46.96 3.67 -53.31
N ALA A 399 -46.15 3.03 -54.16
CA ALA A 399 -46.25 3.09 -55.61
C ALA A 399 -46.19 1.65 -56.14
N GLY A 400 -47.23 1.23 -56.85
CA GLY A 400 -47.32 -0.07 -57.52
C GLY A 400 -47.16 0.07 -59.02
N HIS A 401 -46.48 -0.89 -59.65
CA HIS A 401 -46.66 -1.18 -61.05
C HIS A 401 -47.03 -2.65 -61.21
N THR A 402 -48.29 -2.93 -61.54
CA THR A 402 -48.80 -4.29 -61.67
C THR A 402 -48.89 -4.69 -63.14
N LEU A 403 -48.15 -5.72 -63.51
CA LEU A 403 -48.30 -6.43 -64.78
C LEU A 403 -49.18 -7.65 -64.57
N ARG A 404 -50.39 -7.66 -65.14
CA ARG A 404 -51.34 -8.78 -65.07
C ARG A 404 -51.33 -9.54 -66.40
N ARG A 405 -50.92 -10.80 -66.37
CA ARG A 405 -50.89 -11.68 -67.56
C ARG A 405 -51.73 -12.94 -67.35
N ASP A 406 -53.05 -12.75 -67.35
CA ASP A 406 -54.00 -13.78 -67.77
C ASP A 406 -55.21 -13.14 -68.48
N SER A 407 -55.82 -13.88 -69.39
CA SER A 407 -56.83 -13.37 -70.34
C SER A 407 -58.10 -14.24 -70.27
N PRO A 408 -59.32 -13.66 -70.45
CA PRO A 408 -59.66 -13.01 -71.73
C PRO A 408 -60.51 -11.73 -71.61
N ALA A 409 -60.07 -10.59 -72.12
CA ALA A 409 -58.71 -10.10 -72.04
C ALA A 409 -58.67 -9.15 -70.83
N VAL A 410 -57.92 -9.53 -69.78
CA VAL A 410 -58.01 -8.94 -68.44
C VAL A 410 -59.46 -8.94 -67.88
N ALA A 411 -60.16 -10.06 -68.11
CA ALA A 411 -61.45 -10.45 -67.53
C ALA A 411 -62.69 -9.55 -67.80
N GLY A 412 -62.63 -8.63 -68.77
CA GLY A 412 -63.84 -7.93 -69.28
C GLY A 412 -63.76 -6.40 -69.34
N GLY A 413 -62.57 -5.80 -69.26
CA GLY A 413 -62.39 -4.34 -69.28
C GLY A 413 -62.53 -3.65 -67.92
N LEU A 414 -62.61 -4.43 -66.83
CA LEU A 414 -62.63 -3.93 -65.45
C LEU A 414 -61.23 -3.64 -64.89
N PHE A 415 -60.18 -4.11 -65.56
CA PHE A 415 -58.78 -3.96 -65.14
C PHE A 415 -57.88 -3.85 -66.38
N ALA A 416 -56.77 -3.11 -66.26
CA ALA A 416 -55.75 -3.04 -67.30
C ALA A 416 -54.66 -4.12 -67.14
N GLU A 417 -54.09 -4.55 -68.27
CA GLU A 417 -52.90 -5.43 -68.36
C GLU A 417 -51.73 -4.84 -67.57
N ARG A 418 -51.58 -3.52 -67.61
CA ARG A 418 -50.54 -2.77 -66.89
C ARG A 418 -51.20 -1.61 -66.16
N SER A 419 -51.13 -1.60 -64.84
CA SER A 419 -51.54 -0.47 -64.00
C SER A 419 -50.35 0.08 -63.23
N SER A 420 -50.15 1.39 -63.26
CA SER A 420 -49.29 2.12 -62.33
C SER A 420 -50.19 2.91 -61.40
N ASP A 421 -50.07 2.69 -60.10
CA ASP A 421 -50.89 3.29 -59.06
C ASP A 421 -50.03 3.81 -57.92
N THR A 422 -50.48 4.88 -57.26
CA THR A 422 -49.94 5.32 -55.97
C THR A 422 -51.03 5.29 -54.93
N ALA A 423 -50.69 4.95 -53.69
CA ALA A 423 -51.63 5.02 -52.57
C ALA A 423 -50.99 5.64 -51.34
N LEU A 424 -51.74 6.55 -50.71
CA LEU A 424 -51.50 7.03 -49.35
C LEU A 424 -52.41 6.24 -48.41
N THR A 425 -51.85 5.64 -47.36
CA THR A 425 -52.63 4.96 -46.31
C THR A 425 -52.44 5.66 -44.98
N LEU A 426 -53.52 5.83 -44.24
CA LEU A 426 -53.54 6.37 -42.88
C LEU A 426 -54.08 5.28 -41.96
N ASP A 427 -53.22 4.71 -41.13
CA ASP A 427 -53.54 3.59 -40.27
C ASP A 427 -53.37 3.99 -38.80
N GLN A 428 -54.47 4.22 -38.08
CA GLN A 428 -54.45 4.59 -36.66
C GLN A 428 -55.12 3.53 -35.79
N LEU A 429 -54.36 2.97 -34.85
CA LEU A 429 -54.89 2.09 -33.82
C LEU A 429 -55.59 2.92 -32.73
N VAL A 430 -56.92 2.94 -32.73
CA VAL A 430 -57.74 3.68 -31.77
C VAL A 430 -57.81 2.95 -30.42
N TYR A 431 -57.92 1.62 -30.46
CA TYR A 431 -57.93 0.79 -29.26
C TYR A 431 -57.26 -0.56 -29.48
N SER A 432 -56.43 -0.96 -28.51
CA SER A 432 -55.96 -2.34 -28.35
C SER A 432 -55.52 -2.52 -26.89
N ASP A 433 -56.00 -3.56 -26.21
CA ASP A 433 -55.44 -3.88 -24.89
C ASP A 433 -53.98 -4.33 -25.01
N ALA A 434 -53.57 -4.96 -26.12
CA ALA A 434 -52.22 -5.46 -26.35
C ALA A 434 -51.21 -4.31 -26.56
N ALA A 435 -51.49 -3.35 -27.44
CA ALA A 435 -50.62 -2.16 -27.59
C ALA A 435 -50.60 -1.31 -26.30
N SER A 436 -51.76 -1.16 -25.64
CA SER A 436 -51.87 -0.50 -24.33
C SER A 436 -51.21 -1.29 -23.19
N ALA A 437 -50.99 -2.60 -23.34
CA ALA A 437 -50.21 -3.42 -22.43
C ALA A 437 -48.73 -3.19 -22.67
N ASN A 438 -48.27 -3.25 -23.93
CA ASN A 438 -46.88 -3.04 -24.29
C ASN A 438 -46.36 -1.69 -23.78
N LEU A 439 -47.10 -0.59 -23.99
CA LEU A 439 -46.71 0.73 -23.47
C LEU A 439 -46.61 0.79 -21.93
N LYS A 440 -47.34 -0.05 -21.19
CA LYS A 440 -47.16 -0.18 -19.73
C LYS A 440 -45.98 -1.08 -19.39
N ILE A 441 -45.84 -2.22 -20.08
CA ILE A 441 -44.74 -3.17 -19.92
C ILE A 441 -43.39 -2.47 -20.13
N GLN A 442 -43.21 -1.68 -21.20
CA GLN A 442 -41.95 -0.95 -21.44
C GLN A 442 -41.64 0.08 -20.34
N LYS A 443 -42.65 0.64 -19.65
CA LYS A 443 -42.42 1.56 -18.52
C LYS A 443 -41.96 0.84 -17.25
N GLU A 444 -42.49 -0.36 -16.98
CA GLU A 444 -42.03 -1.18 -15.87
C GLU A 444 -40.64 -1.78 -16.17
N LEU A 445 -40.37 -2.22 -17.40
CA LEU A 445 -39.02 -2.62 -17.83
C LEU A 445 -38.00 -1.47 -17.76
N GLN A 446 -38.44 -0.21 -17.94
CA GLN A 446 -37.59 0.95 -17.70
C GLN A 446 -37.27 1.17 -16.20
N ARG A 447 -38.17 0.79 -15.28
CA ARG A 447 -37.85 0.75 -13.84
C ARG A 447 -36.83 -0.33 -13.54
N THR A 448 -36.95 -1.52 -14.14
CA THR A 448 -35.91 -2.56 -14.07
C THR A 448 -34.55 -1.99 -14.51
N ARG A 449 -34.45 -1.31 -15.66
CA ARG A 449 -33.20 -0.67 -16.10
C ARG A 449 -32.67 0.39 -15.12
N LEU A 450 -33.55 1.22 -14.53
CA LEU A 450 -33.18 2.24 -13.54
C LEU A 450 -32.78 1.67 -12.17
N ALA A 451 -33.19 0.44 -11.85
CA ALA A 451 -32.75 -0.30 -10.68
C ALA A 451 -31.44 -1.07 -10.97
N SER A 452 -31.27 -1.65 -12.16
CA SER A 452 -30.01 -2.26 -12.60
C SER A 452 -28.86 -1.24 -12.69
N LEU A 453 -29.11 -0.03 -13.21
CA LEU A 453 -28.12 1.06 -13.14
C LEU A 453 -27.79 1.48 -11.69
N ARG A 454 -28.67 1.25 -10.71
CA ARG A 454 -28.36 1.49 -9.29
C ARG A 454 -27.52 0.36 -8.69
N GLU A 455 -27.85 -0.89 -8.98
CA GLU A 455 -27.01 -2.07 -8.67
C GLU A 455 -25.58 -1.84 -9.17
N PHE A 456 -25.43 -1.56 -10.47
CA PHE A 456 -24.12 -1.34 -11.11
C PHE A 456 -23.35 -0.13 -10.54
N ARG A 457 -24.05 0.94 -10.15
CA ARG A 457 -23.41 2.08 -9.46
C ARG A 457 -22.87 1.70 -8.09
N LEU A 458 -23.53 0.81 -7.36
CA LEU A 458 -23.02 0.29 -6.10
C LEU A 458 -21.83 -0.65 -6.34
N ASP A 459 -21.89 -1.51 -7.35
CA ASP A 459 -20.80 -2.43 -7.71
C ASP A 459 -19.52 -1.69 -8.15
N VAL A 460 -19.65 -0.61 -8.93
CA VAL A 460 -18.51 0.24 -9.33
C VAL A 460 -17.87 0.92 -8.11
N VAL A 461 -18.68 1.34 -7.13
CA VAL A 461 -18.15 1.87 -5.86
C VAL A 461 -17.47 0.76 -5.06
N GLN A 462 -18.05 -0.44 -4.96
CA GLN A 462 -17.41 -1.59 -4.30
C GLN A 462 -16.06 -1.92 -4.91
N ALA A 463 -15.98 -1.99 -6.24
CA ALA A 463 -14.76 -2.27 -6.97
C ALA A 463 -13.70 -1.19 -6.73
N ALA A 464 -14.09 0.09 -6.75
CA ALA A 464 -13.18 1.21 -6.51
C ALA A 464 -12.62 1.22 -5.07
N THR A 465 -13.47 1.04 -4.06
CA THR A 465 -13.02 1.02 -2.65
C THR A 465 -12.20 -0.22 -2.31
N THR A 466 -12.61 -1.39 -2.80
CA THR A 466 -11.83 -2.63 -2.65
C THR A 466 -10.47 -2.51 -3.33
N SER A 467 -10.40 -1.94 -4.53
CA SER A 467 -9.13 -1.74 -5.25
C SER A 467 -8.23 -0.69 -4.61
N TYR A 468 -8.77 0.35 -3.97
CA TYR A 468 -8.01 1.32 -3.17
C TYR A 468 -7.34 0.65 -1.97
N TYR A 469 -8.11 -0.06 -1.15
CA TYR A 469 -7.54 -0.82 -0.02
C TYR A 469 -6.61 -1.96 -0.48
N SER A 470 -6.80 -2.53 -1.68
CA SER A 470 -5.88 -3.52 -2.25
C SER A 470 -4.51 -2.94 -2.65
N VAL A 471 -4.45 -1.66 -3.06
CA VAL A 471 -3.17 -0.96 -3.29
C VAL A 471 -2.46 -0.69 -1.97
N LEU A 472 -3.19 -0.17 -0.96
CA LEU A 472 -2.62 0.14 0.36
C LEU A 472 -2.16 -1.12 1.11
N ASN A 473 -2.94 -2.21 1.08
CA ASN A 473 -2.52 -3.50 1.62
C ASN A 473 -1.27 -4.02 0.89
N ALA A 474 -1.25 -4.02 -0.45
CA ALA A 474 -0.08 -4.50 -1.21
C ALA A 474 1.20 -3.69 -0.93
N ARG A 475 1.08 -2.36 -0.71
CA ARG A 475 2.19 -1.51 -0.23
C ARG A 475 2.66 -1.93 1.17
N SER A 476 1.72 -2.15 2.09
CA SER A 476 2.02 -2.58 3.46
C SER A 476 2.72 -3.96 3.49
N GLN A 477 2.22 -4.92 2.70
CA GLN A 477 2.85 -6.25 2.57
C GLN A 477 4.24 -6.18 1.93
N LEU A 478 4.46 -5.31 0.93
CA LEU A 478 5.79 -5.09 0.36
C LEU A 478 6.78 -4.61 1.43
N ALA A 479 6.41 -3.61 2.23
CA ALA A 479 7.24 -3.11 3.32
C ALA A 479 7.54 -4.19 4.39
N VAL A 480 6.60 -5.10 4.67
CA VAL A 480 6.83 -6.26 5.55
C VAL A 480 7.87 -7.23 4.94
N GLN A 481 7.79 -7.54 3.64
CA GLN A 481 8.77 -8.41 2.98
C GLN A 481 10.15 -7.76 2.87
N GLU A 482 10.23 -6.46 2.59
CA GLU A 482 11.49 -5.70 2.52
C GLU A 482 12.17 -5.62 3.90
N ASN A 483 11.40 -5.38 4.96
CA ASN A 483 11.91 -5.46 6.33
C ASN A 483 12.39 -6.88 6.70
N ASN A 484 11.72 -7.93 6.23
CA ASN A 484 12.18 -9.31 6.42
C ASN A 484 13.47 -9.62 5.65
N LEU A 485 13.60 -9.18 4.40
CA LEU A 485 14.84 -9.30 3.64
C LEU A 485 16.00 -8.61 4.37
N ARG A 486 15.78 -7.40 4.91
CA ARG A 486 16.76 -6.66 5.72
C ARG A 486 17.18 -7.43 6.98
N ILE A 487 16.25 -8.07 7.70
CA ILE A 487 16.55 -8.93 8.86
C ILE A 487 17.33 -10.18 8.43
N THR A 488 16.92 -10.82 7.33
CA THR A 488 17.56 -12.05 6.81
C THR A 488 19.02 -11.79 6.40
N ARG A 489 19.33 -10.61 5.84
CA ARG A 489 20.70 -10.19 5.51
C ARG A 489 21.56 -9.97 6.76
N ALA A 490 21.04 -9.31 7.80
CA ALA A 490 21.76 -9.16 9.07
C ALA A 490 22.01 -10.52 9.78
N ASN A 491 21.11 -11.49 9.60
CA ASN A 491 21.29 -12.85 10.13
C ASN A 491 22.30 -13.67 9.30
N LEU A 492 22.34 -13.50 7.98
CA LEU A 492 23.40 -14.03 7.11
C LEU A 492 24.78 -13.50 7.53
N GLU A 493 24.90 -12.20 7.68
CA GLU A 493 26.10 -11.49 8.15
C GLU A 493 26.61 -12.07 9.49
N LEU A 494 25.71 -12.23 10.46
CA LEU A 494 26.05 -12.83 11.75
C LEU A 494 26.52 -14.29 11.63
N ALA A 495 25.96 -15.06 10.70
CA ALA A 495 26.41 -16.42 10.42
C ALA A 495 27.80 -16.45 9.74
N GLU A 496 28.10 -15.50 8.86
CA GLU A 496 29.43 -15.32 8.26
C GLU A 496 30.47 -14.97 9.31
N ASP A 497 30.20 -13.97 10.14
CA ASP A 497 31.07 -13.52 11.23
C ASP A 497 31.37 -14.69 12.19
N ARG A 498 30.33 -15.48 12.55
CA ARG A 498 30.50 -16.70 13.36
C ARG A 498 31.27 -17.82 12.65
N VAL A 499 31.16 -17.98 11.34
CA VAL A 499 31.97 -18.94 10.56
C VAL A 499 33.44 -18.49 10.50
N ARG A 500 33.73 -17.19 10.34
CA ARG A 500 35.11 -16.66 10.39
C ARG A 500 35.75 -16.85 11.78
N LEU A 501 34.96 -16.71 12.85
CA LEU A 501 35.38 -16.99 14.23
C LEU A 501 35.39 -18.49 14.62
N GLY A 502 34.99 -19.40 13.71
CA GLY A 502 34.92 -20.84 13.98
C GLY A 502 33.80 -21.26 14.95
N THR A 503 32.87 -20.37 15.28
CA THR A 503 31.75 -20.62 16.22
C THR A 503 30.44 -21.01 15.54
N SER A 504 30.41 -21.13 14.20
CA SER A 504 29.39 -21.85 13.45
C SER A 504 29.97 -22.58 12.22
N THR A 505 29.13 -23.29 11.47
CA THR A 505 29.51 -24.15 10.35
C THR A 505 29.14 -23.54 9.00
N ARG A 506 29.83 -23.92 7.91
CA ARG A 506 29.44 -23.48 6.56
C ARG A 506 28.03 -23.92 6.13
N ALA A 507 27.43 -24.90 6.79
CA ALA A 507 26.03 -25.29 6.54
C ALA A 507 25.01 -24.31 7.14
N ASP A 508 25.41 -23.53 8.15
CA ASP A 508 24.63 -22.40 8.68
C ASP A 508 24.64 -21.25 7.67
N LEU A 509 25.84 -20.85 7.22
CA LEU A 509 26.06 -19.88 6.14
C LEU A 509 25.24 -20.19 4.87
N TYR A 510 25.36 -21.40 4.32
CA TYR A 510 24.60 -21.77 3.11
C TYR A 510 23.08 -21.81 3.32
N ARG A 511 22.60 -21.97 4.57
CA ARG A 511 21.16 -21.86 4.87
C ARG A 511 20.72 -20.39 4.80
N TRP A 512 21.44 -19.48 5.44
CA TRP A 512 21.11 -18.05 5.36
C TRP A 512 21.21 -17.49 3.93
N GLN A 513 22.18 -17.92 3.13
CA GLN A 513 22.26 -17.54 1.71
C GLN A 513 21.03 -18.01 0.91
N ALA A 514 20.49 -19.19 1.21
CA ALA A 514 19.25 -19.68 0.60
C ALA A 514 18.01 -18.90 1.07
N GLU A 515 17.96 -18.47 2.33
CA GLU A 515 16.85 -17.68 2.87
C GLU A 515 16.88 -16.22 2.41
N VAL A 516 18.06 -15.60 2.22
CA VAL A 516 18.16 -14.28 1.56
C VAL A 516 17.59 -14.35 0.14
N ALA A 517 17.95 -15.39 -0.64
CA ALA A 517 17.40 -15.59 -1.98
C ALA A 517 15.87 -15.81 -1.96
N ARG A 518 15.33 -16.54 -0.96
CA ARG A 518 13.87 -16.67 -0.77
C ARG A 518 13.22 -15.31 -0.45
N ALA A 519 13.82 -14.52 0.44
CA ALA A 519 13.29 -13.22 0.82
C ALA A 519 13.29 -12.22 -0.35
N GLN A 520 14.32 -12.24 -1.21
CA GLN A 520 14.34 -11.46 -2.47
C GLN A 520 13.19 -11.86 -3.40
N ILE A 521 12.94 -13.17 -3.58
CA ILE A 521 11.79 -13.66 -4.36
C ILE A 521 10.46 -13.18 -3.76
N SER A 522 10.31 -13.16 -2.43
CA SER A 522 9.11 -12.62 -1.76
C SER A 522 8.91 -11.12 -2.00
N VAL A 523 9.98 -10.31 -1.96
CA VAL A 523 9.92 -8.86 -2.27
C VAL A 523 9.51 -8.62 -3.72
N LEU A 524 10.13 -9.31 -4.68
CA LEU A 524 9.80 -9.21 -6.11
C LEU A 524 8.33 -9.60 -6.38
N ASN A 525 7.82 -10.65 -5.72
CA ASN A 525 6.42 -11.05 -5.81
C ASN A 525 5.47 -10.01 -5.20
N ALA A 526 5.75 -9.51 -4.00
CA ALA A 526 4.93 -8.48 -3.36
C ALA A 526 4.86 -7.18 -4.19
N ARG A 527 5.99 -6.79 -4.80
CA ARG A 527 6.05 -5.63 -5.71
C ARG A 527 5.29 -5.86 -7.01
N SER A 528 5.28 -7.09 -7.53
CA SER A 528 4.43 -7.47 -8.66
C SER A 528 2.93 -7.36 -8.31
N VAL A 529 2.53 -7.77 -7.10
CA VAL A 529 1.14 -7.61 -6.60
C VAL A 529 0.77 -6.13 -6.47
N LEU A 530 1.63 -5.29 -5.89
CA LEU A 530 1.40 -3.83 -5.79
C LEU A 530 1.18 -3.20 -7.17
N ASN A 531 1.99 -3.56 -8.16
CA ASN A 531 1.82 -3.09 -9.54
C ASN A 531 0.50 -3.58 -10.18
N GLN A 532 0.07 -4.82 -9.92
CA GLN A 532 -1.21 -5.35 -10.41
C GLN A 532 -2.43 -4.69 -9.74
N SER A 533 -2.35 -4.40 -8.43
CA SER A 533 -3.36 -3.59 -7.72
C SER A 533 -3.48 -2.19 -8.31
N TRP A 534 -2.36 -1.56 -8.67
CA TRP A 534 -2.35 -0.26 -9.34
C TRP A 534 -3.06 -0.28 -10.69
N GLU A 535 -2.76 -1.25 -11.57
CA GLU A 535 -3.40 -1.28 -12.89
C GLU A 535 -4.89 -1.62 -12.82
N THR A 536 -5.30 -2.41 -11.81
CA THR A 536 -6.71 -2.65 -11.48
C THR A 536 -7.42 -1.35 -11.07
N LEU A 537 -6.80 -0.54 -10.19
CA LEU A 537 -7.34 0.75 -9.77
C LEU A 537 -7.39 1.74 -10.92
N ASN A 538 -6.33 1.84 -11.73
CA ASN A 538 -6.26 2.68 -12.92
C ASN A 538 -7.37 2.34 -13.92
N ARG A 539 -7.66 1.05 -14.15
CA ARG A 539 -8.76 0.62 -15.03
C ARG A 539 -10.12 1.10 -14.51
N ILE A 540 -10.41 0.91 -13.22
CA ILE A 540 -11.70 1.29 -12.60
C ILE A 540 -11.90 2.81 -12.66
N LEU A 541 -10.85 3.59 -12.39
CA LEU A 541 -10.84 5.06 -12.40
C LEU A 541 -10.62 5.69 -13.79
N HIS A 542 -10.52 4.88 -14.85
CA HIS A 542 -10.22 5.31 -16.21
C HIS A 542 -8.97 6.23 -16.29
N LYS A 543 -7.90 5.83 -15.60
CA LYS A 543 -6.56 6.42 -15.70
C LYS A 543 -5.70 5.65 -16.70
N PRO A 544 -4.66 6.28 -17.29
CA PRO A 544 -3.64 5.57 -18.05
C PRO A 544 -3.04 4.42 -17.24
N GLN A 545 -2.75 3.30 -17.89
CA GLN A 545 -2.01 2.21 -17.25
C GLN A 545 -0.56 2.65 -17.01
N GLY A 546 0.06 2.16 -15.93
CA GLY A 546 1.34 2.63 -15.41
C GLY A 546 1.25 3.91 -14.58
N ALA A 547 0.08 4.56 -14.48
CA ALA A 547 -0.10 5.74 -13.65
C ALA A 547 -0.01 5.39 -12.15
N ARG A 548 0.48 6.34 -11.36
CA ARG A 548 0.47 6.32 -9.89
C ARG A 548 -0.22 7.60 -9.42
N ILE A 549 -1.04 7.52 -8.38
CA ILE A 549 -1.71 8.68 -7.78
C ILE A 549 -1.38 8.78 -6.28
N ALA A 550 -1.38 9.98 -5.72
CA ALA A 550 -1.19 10.18 -4.30
C ALA A 550 -2.43 9.64 -3.56
N LEU A 551 -2.31 8.47 -2.94
CA LEU A 551 -3.34 7.95 -2.03
C LEU A 551 -3.06 8.44 -0.61
N ARG A 552 -4.12 8.75 0.12
CA ARG A 552 -4.07 8.91 1.58
C ARG A 552 -3.96 7.52 2.22
N GLU A 553 -3.18 7.39 3.29
CA GLU A 553 -3.17 6.15 4.08
C GLU A 553 -4.50 6.02 4.84
N ALA A 554 -4.99 4.79 4.98
CA ALA A 554 -6.30 4.51 5.58
C ALA A 554 -6.25 4.56 7.11
N THR A 555 -7.23 5.23 7.73
CA THR A 555 -7.45 5.19 9.18
C THR A 555 -8.88 4.73 9.51
N PHE A 556 -9.15 4.47 10.79
CA PHE A 556 -10.52 4.22 11.26
C PHE A 556 -11.43 5.46 11.17
N ASP A 557 -10.85 6.66 10.99
CA ASP A 557 -11.55 7.95 10.95
C ASP A 557 -12.07 8.31 9.53
N GLU A 558 -12.01 7.37 8.59
CA GLU A 558 -12.75 7.47 7.32
C GLU A 558 -14.25 7.73 7.60
N PRO A 559 -14.97 8.54 6.79
CA PRO A 559 -16.20 9.21 7.21
C PRO A 559 -17.48 8.35 7.15
N PHE A 560 -17.42 7.16 7.74
CA PHE A 560 -18.54 6.23 7.96
C PHE A 560 -19.59 6.81 8.94
N VAL A 561 -20.70 6.08 9.11
CA VAL A 561 -21.81 6.46 10.02
C VAL A 561 -21.60 6.00 11.47
N MET A 562 -20.57 5.18 11.72
CA MET A 562 -20.28 4.58 13.03
C MET A 562 -18.78 4.70 13.32
N THR A 563 -18.40 5.16 14.51
CA THR A 563 -16.98 5.18 14.94
C THR A 563 -16.49 3.79 15.38
N ARG A 564 -15.20 3.65 15.69
CA ARG A 564 -14.64 2.42 16.27
C ARG A 564 -15.32 2.07 17.60
N GLU A 565 -15.56 3.07 18.44
CA GLU A 565 -16.21 2.92 19.75
C GLU A 565 -17.66 2.48 19.59
N GLU A 566 -18.42 3.12 18.69
CA GLU A 566 -19.80 2.72 18.41
C GLU A 566 -19.85 1.28 17.88
N PHE A 567 -18.96 0.91 16.95
CA PHE A 567 -18.90 -0.46 16.43
C PHE A 567 -18.56 -1.49 17.52
N ASP A 568 -17.60 -1.19 18.41
CA ASP A 568 -17.26 -2.05 19.55
C ASP A 568 -18.47 -2.32 20.45
N GLU A 569 -19.19 -1.26 20.85
CA GLU A 569 -20.40 -1.37 21.71
C GLU A 569 -21.44 -2.33 21.12
N MET A 570 -21.54 -2.37 19.79
CA MET A 570 -22.55 -3.12 19.05
C MET A 570 -22.19 -4.58 18.81
N VAL A 571 -20.90 -4.92 18.66
CA VAL A 571 -20.46 -6.32 18.51
C VAL A 571 -20.09 -6.99 19.85
N ARG A 572 -20.09 -6.22 20.95
CA ARG A 572 -19.69 -6.63 22.31
C ARG A 572 -20.45 -7.84 22.87
N SER A 573 -21.70 -8.07 22.45
CA SER A 573 -22.44 -9.28 22.83
C SER A 573 -23.29 -9.85 21.69
N PRO A 574 -23.62 -11.16 21.73
CA PRO A 574 -24.52 -11.78 20.75
C PRO A 574 -25.92 -11.14 20.69
N ALA A 575 -26.39 -10.55 21.80
CA ALA A 575 -27.68 -9.88 21.84
C ALA A 575 -27.67 -8.51 21.16
N ASP A 576 -26.53 -7.82 21.20
CA ASP A 576 -26.34 -6.50 20.57
C ASP A 576 -26.11 -6.67 19.06
N TYR A 577 -25.23 -7.62 18.69
CA TYR A 577 -25.04 -8.05 17.30
C TYR A 577 -26.35 -8.49 16.65
N ALA A 578 -27.23 -9.19 17.37
CA ALA A 578 -28.55 -9.59 16.84
C ALA A 578 -29.46 -8.39 16.52
N ARG A 579 -29.46 -7.32 17.33
CA ARG A 579 -30.24 -6.10 17.06
C ARG A 579 -29.66 -5.30 15.89
N PHE A 580 -28.34 -5.14 15.86
CA PHE A 580 -27.58 -4.56 14.74
C PHE A 580 -27.88 -5.30 13.41
N SER A 581 -27.78 -6.63 13.40
CA SER A 581 -28.06 -7.45 12.23
C SER A 581 -29.51 -7.34 11.74
N GLN A 582 -30.49 -7.32 12.66
CA GLN A 582 -31.90 -7.14 12.28
C GLN A 582 -32.19 -5.76 11.66
N PHE A 583 -31.59 -4.68 12.18
CA PHE A 583 -31.73 -3.34 11.59
C PHE A 583 -31.24 -3.31 10.13
N TYR A 584 -30.01 -3.76 9.91
CA TYR A 584 -29.40 -3.69 8.57
C TYR A 584 -30.03 -4.66 7.57
N LEU A 585 -30.44 -5.87 7.99
CA LEU A 585 -31.25 -6.77 7.17
C LEU A 585 -32.59 -6.13 6.77
N ALA A 586 -33.31 -5.58 7.74
CA ALA A 586 -34.61 -4.95 7.48
C ALA A 586 -34.49 -3.71 6.58
N ARG A 587 -33.35 -2.99 6.61
CA ARG A 587 -33.06 -1.89 5.69
C ARG A 587 -32.76 -2.40 4.28
N ALA A 588 -31.87 -3.38 4.15
CA ALA A 588 -31.46 -3.93 2.87
C ALA A 588 -32.62 -4.50 2.05
N LEU A 589 -33.51 -5.27 2.68
CA LEU A 589 -34.71 -5.81 2.03
C LEU A 589 -35.70 -4.72 1.56
N ARG A 590 -35.58 -3.47 2.06
CA ARG A 590 -36.33 -2.30 1.58
C ARG A 590 -35.59 -1.48 0.51
N GLN A 591 -34.27 -1.64 0.35
CA GLN A 591 -33.43 -0.78 -0.49
C GLN A 591 -32.69 -1.52 -1.63
N SER A 592 -32.65 -2.85 -1.61
CA SER A 592 -32.07 -3.72 -2.64
C SER A 592 -32.57 -3.38 -4.06
N PRO A 593 -31.69 -2.89 -4.96
CA PRO A 593 -32.05 -2.69 -6.35
C PRO A 593 -32.32 -4.02 -7.09
N GLU A 594 -31.76 -5.13 -6.60
CA GLU A 594 -31.95 -6.48 -7.14
C GLU A 594 -33.40 -6.96 -6.94
N LEU A 595 -33.99 -6.69 -5.77
CA LEU A 595 -35.42 -6.92 -5.52
C LEU A 595 -36.32 -5.96 -6.31
N GLU A 596 -35.98 -4.66 -6.38
CA GLU A 596 -36.79 -3.69 -7.13
C GLU A 596 -36.85 -4.02 -8.64
N GLN A 597 -35.73 -4.46 -9.22
CA GLN A 597 -35.68 -4.95 -10.60
C GLN A 597 -36.70 -6.05 -10.86
N LEU A 598 -36.75 -7.04 -9.97
CA LEU A 598 -37.56 -8.23 -10.11
C LEU A 598 -39.04 -7.95 -9.80
N ASP A 599 -39.35 -7.08 -8.84
CA ASP A 599 -40.72 -6.60 -8.62
C ASP A 599 -41.25 -5.81 -9.83
N ALA A 600 -40.44 -4.97 -10.47
CA ALA A 600 -40.81 -4.31 -11.71
C ALA A 600 -41.05 -5.31 -12.87
N GLN A 601 -40.23 -6.36 -12.99
CA GLN A 601 -40.46 -7.46 -13.96
C GLN A 601 -41.75 -8.23 -13.66
N ILE A 602 -42.08 -8.50 -12.39
CA ILE A 602 -43.32 -9.16 -11.97
C ILE A 602 -44.54 -8.30 -12.33
N VAL A 603 -44.49 -6.98 -12.09
CA VAL A 603 -45.58 -6.07 -12.49
C VAL A 603 -45.75 -6.03 -14.02
N ALA A 604 -44.65 -5.99 -14.77
CA ALA A 604 -44.67 -6.09 -16.23
C ALA A 604 -45.33 -7.39 -16.71
N LYS A 605 -44.89 -8.55 -16.18
CA LYS A 605 -45.40 -9.87 -16.58
C LYS A 605 -46.84 -10.09 -16.15
N ARG A 606 -47.24 -9.56 -15.00
CA ARG A 606 -48.64 -9.55 -14.53
C ARG A 606 -49.53 -8.70 -15.45
N ARG A 607 -49.05 -7.57 -15.98
CA ARG A 607 -49.77 -6.79 -17.01
C ARG A 607 -49.91 -7.53 -18.33
N GLU A 608 -48.87 -8.27 -18.75
CA GLU A 608 -48.92 -9.13 -19.94
C GLU A 608 -49.97 -10.23 -19.80
N LEU A 609 -49.95 -10.98 -18.69
CA LEU A 609 -50.93 -12.04 -18.41
C LEU A 609 -52.38 -11.52 -18.42
N VAL A 610 -52.62 -10.33 -17.87
CA VAL A 610 -53.93 -9.66 -17.95
C VAL A 610 -54.31 -9.33 -19.40
N SER A 611 -53.36 -8.94 -20.25
CA SER A 611 -53.63 -8.68 -21.67
C SER A 611 -53.94 -9.95 -22.46
N GLN A 612 -53.14 -11.02 -22.27
CA GLN A 612 -53.39 -12.32 -22.89
C GLN A 612 -54.78 -12.87 -22.51
N ARG A 613 -55.21 -12.71 -21.25
CA ARG A 613 -56.58 -13.06 -20.80
C ARG A 613 -57.67 -12.18 -21.41
N ARG A 614 -57.41 -10.89 -21.63
CA ARG A 614 -58.35 -9.94 -22.26
C ARG A 614 -58.53 -10.14 -23.75
N SER A 615 -57.51 -10.66 -24.45
CA SER A 615 -57.54 -10.94 -25.90
C SER A 615 -58.65 -11.89 -26.36
N TYR A 616 -59.32 -12.59 -25.42
CA TYR A 616 -60.49 -13.42 -25.68
C TYR A 616 -61.77 -12.62 -25.95
N TRP A 617 -61.90 -11.42 -25.38
CA TRP A 617 -63.17 -10.70 -25.25
C TRP A 617 -63.16 -9.29 -25.81
N LEU A 618 -61.97 -8.70 -26.00
CA LEU A 618 -61.81 -7.33 -26.47
C LEU A 618 -61.31 -7.31 -27.91
N PRO A 619 -61.99 -6.64 -28.86
CA PRO A 619 -61.46 -6.43 -30.20
C PRO A 619 -60.32 -5.40 -30.18
N ASP A 620 -59.41 -5.53 -31.14
CA ASP A 620 -58.58 -4.41 -31.55
C ASP A 620 -59.38 -3.54 -32.53
N VAL A 621 -59.33 -2.21 -32.38
CA VAL A 621 -60.11 -1.24 -33.17
C VAL A 621 -59.19 -0.21 -33.80
N SER A 622 -59.24 -0.10 -35.13
CA SER A 622 -58.47 0.86 -35.92
C SER A 622 -59.38 1.77 -36.76
N VAL A 623 -58.87 2.94 -37.09
CA VAL A 623 -59.37 3.81 -38.16
C VAL A 623 -58.36 3.70 -39.30
N GLY A 624 -58.85 3.25 -40.45
CA GLY A 624 -58.09 3.18 -41.69
C GLY A 624 -58.62 4.20 -42.69
N GLY A 625 -57.72 4.92 -43.36
CA GLY A 625 -58.00 5.74 -44.53
C GLY A 625 -57.09 5.35 -45.68
N ARG A 626 -57.61 5.31 -46.91
CA ARG A 626 -56.81 5.05 -48.10
C ARG A 626 -57.24 5.99 -49.22
N TYR A 627 -56.28 6.74 -49.77
CA TYR A 627 -56.39 7.49 -51.01
C TYR A 627 -55.55 6.78 -52.07
N THR A 628 -56.12 6.46 -53.24
CA THR A 628 -55.42 5.77 -54.34
C THR A 628 -55.56 6.58 -55.62
N SER A 629 -54.44 6.79 -56.34
CA SER A 629 -54.37 7.50 -57.61
C SER A 629 -53.85 6.58 -58.70
N ASN A 630 -54.61 6.42 -59.79
CA ASN A 630 -54.17 5.67 -60.97
C ASN A 630 -53.33 6.58 -61.87
N LEU A 631 -52.01 6.41 -61.85
CA LEU A 631 -51.08 7.24 -62.65
C LEU A 631 -51.06 6.87 -64.14
N SER A 632 -51.22 5.58 -64.46
CA SER A 632 -51.28 5.12 -65.85
C SER A 632 -51.93 3.76 -65.97
N GLN A 633 -52.77 3.56 -66.99
CA GLN A 633 -53.29 2.25 -67.37
C GLN A 633 -53.01 2.00 -68.86
N SER A 634 -52.55 0.80 -69.22
CA SER A 634 -52.18 0.47 -70.60
C SER A 634 -52.20 -1.03 -70.89
N GLY A 635 -52.14 -1.38 -72.19
CA GLY A 635 -52.27 -2.75 -72.69
C GLY A 635 -53.73 -3.18 -72.82
N LEU A 636 -53.97 -4.48 -72.89
CA LEU A 636 -55.33 -5.04 -72.97
C LEU A 636 -56.16 -4.68 -71.72
N GLY A 637 -57.49 -4.60 -71.88
CA GLY A 637 -58.43 -4.33 -70.78
C GLY A 637 -58.47 -2.87 -70.28
N ALA A 638 -57.52 -2.02 -70.65
CA ALA A 638 -57.59 -0.58 -70.39
C ALA A 638 -58.75 0.05 -71.20
N GLY A 639 -59.79 0.52 -70.51
CA GLY A 639 -60.96 1.14 -71.12
C GLY A 639 -60.73 2.58 -71.61
N PRO A 640 -61.77 3.25 -72.16
CA PRO A 640 -61.67 4.63 -72.64
C PRO A 640 -61.30 5.69 -71.59
N GLN A 641 -61.33 5.33 -70.29
CA GLN A 641 -61.07 6.23 -69.15
C GLN A 641 -59.59 6.59 -68.94
N ALA A 642 -58.75 6.44 -69.98
CA ALA A 642 -57.36 6.89 -69.99
C ALA A 642 -57.28 8.43 -70.05
N GLY A 643 -57.71 9.09 -68.97
CA GLY A 643 -57.83 10.55 -68.85
C GLY A 643 -58.94 11.05 -67.91
N GLU A 644 -59.76 10.17 -67.33
CA GLU A 644 -60.73 10.56 -66.28
C GLU A 644 -60.09 10.51 -64.88
N ASP A 645 -60.74 11.15 -63.90
CA ASP A 645 -60.24 11.29 -62.53
C ASP A 645 -60.39 9.98 -61.74
N LEU A 646 -59.49 9.03 -62.02
CA LEU A 646 -59.41 7.70 -61.39
C LEU A 646 -58.76 7.75 -59.99
N ASN A 647 -59.02 8.81 -59.23
CA ASN A 647 -58.66 8.96 -57.83
C ASN A 647 -59.81 8.43 -56.95
N ASP A 648 -59.52 7.48 -56.06
CA ASP A 648 -60.47 6.90 -55.12
C ASP A 648 -60.04 7.15 -53.67
N TRP A 649 -60.99 7.38 -52.77
CA TRP A 649 -60.71 7.52 -51.35
C TRP A 649 -61.76 6.83 -50.47
N SER A 650 -61.27 6.21 -49.41
CA SER A 650 -62.07 5.51 -48.42
C SER A 650 -61.58 5.84 -47.01
N ILE A 651 -62.52 5.87 -46.06
CA ILE A 651 -62.24 5.91 -44.63
C ILE A 651 -63.18 4.96 -43.91
N GLY A 652 -62.69 4.21 -42.93
CA GLY A 652 -63.46 3.20 -42.22
C GLY A 652 -62.94 2.91 -40.82
N VAL A 653 -63.83 2.44 -39.96
CA VAL A 653 -63.49 1.88 -38.65
C VAL A 653 -63.51 0.36 -38.76
N GLN A 654 -62.41 -0.29 -38.43
CA GLN A 654 -62.30 -1.76 -38.41
C GLN A 654 -62.17 -2.25 -36.97
N ALA A 655 -63.02 -3.21 -36.58
CA ALA A 655 -62.90 -3.91 -35.31
C ALA A 655 -62.60 -5.39 -35.57
N THR A 656 -61.53 -5.91 -34.98
CA THR A 656 -61.04 -7.28 -35.22
C THR A 656 -60.99 -8.06 -33.91
N LEU A 657 -61.76 -9.15 -33.84
CA LEU A 657 -61.76 -10.10 -32.72
C LEU A 657 -61.60 -11.53 -33.26
N PRO A 658 -60.41 -12.15 -33.17
CA PRO A 658 -60.21 -13.52 -33.63
C PRO A 658 -60.92 -14.50 -32.69
N LEU A 659 -62.06 -15.05 -33.12
CA LEU A 659 -62.93 -15.93 -32.32
C LEU A 659 -62.29 -17.30 -32.02
N PHE A 660 -61.55 -17.86 -32.99
CA PHE A 660 -60.80 -19.10 -32.85
C PHE A 660 -59.37 -18.91 -33.35
N SER A 661 -58.41 -19.59 -32.74
CA SER A 661 -56.97 -19.42 -33.02
C SER A 661 -56.16 -20.69 -32.77
N GLY A 662 -56.74 -21.87 -33.03
CA GLY A 662 -56.03 -23.16 -32.92
C GLY A 662 -55.45 -23.50 -31.53
N GLY A 663 -55.94 -22.85 -30.47
CA GLY A 663 -55.41 -22.98 -29.11
C GLY A 663 -54.34 -21.95 -28.72
N LEU A 664 -53.85 -21.10 -29.64
CA LEU A 664 -52.77 -20.12 -29.40
C LEU A 664 -53.01 -19.24 -28.17
N LYS A 665 -54.20 -18.65 -28.01
CA LYS A 665 -54.53 -17.81 -26.84
C LYS A 665 -54.43 -18.58 -25.51
N LYS A 666 -54.76 -19.88 -25.51
CA LYS A 666 -54.65 -20.75 -24.32
C LYS A 666 -53.19 -21.03 -24.00
N ALA A 667 -52.37 -21.31 -25.01
CA ALA A 667 -50.93 -21.48 -24.85
C ALA A 667 -50.27 -20.20 -24.30
N ASN A 668 -50.59 -19.03 -24.85
CA ASN A 668 -50.05 -17.75 -24.40
C ASN A 668 -50.43 -17.42 -22.95
N VAL A 669 -51.71 -17.58 -22.55
CA VAL A 669 -52.14 -17.39 -21.15
C VAL A 669 -51.44 -18.39 -20.22
N SER A 670 -51.29 -19.65 -20.64
CA SER A 670 -50.60 -20.67 -19.84
C SER A 670 -49.12 -20.30 -19.67
N LYS A 671 -48.41 -19.99 -20.76
CA LYS A 671 -47.01 -19.56 -20.77
C LYS A 671 -46.78 -18.35 -19.86
N ALA A 672 -47.52 -17.25 -20.07
CA ALA A 672 -47.39 -16.05 -19.26
C ALA A 672 -47.72 -16.29 -17.78
N SER A 673 -48.58 -17.27 -17.45
CA SER A 673 -48.87 -17.64 -16.06
C SER A 673 -47.78 -18.50 -15.39
N PHE A 674 -47.07 -19.33 -16.15
CA PHE A 674 -45.91 -20.07 -15.63
C PHE A 674 -44.67 -19.17 -15.52
N GLU A 675 -44.44 -18.29 -16.49
CA GLU A 675 -43.36 -17.29 -16.43
C GLU A 675 -43.59 -16.28 -15.29
N LEU A 676 -44.83 -15.86 -15.02
CA LEU A 676 -45.14 -15.04 -13.84
C LEU A 676 -44.82 -15.78 -12.53
N ARG A 677 -45.24 -17.05 -12.40
CA ARG A 677 -44.90 -17.88 -11.23
C ARG A 677 -43.40 -18.09 -11.08
N GLN A 678 -42.67 -18.26 -12.18
CA GLN A 678 -41.21 -18.37 -12.19
C GLN A 678 -40.57 -17.11 -11.61
N LEU A 679 -41.01 -15.91 -12.00
CA LEU A 679 -40.54 -14.65 -11.42
C LEU A 679 -40.94 -14.51 -9.94
N GLU A 680 -42.16 -14.90 -9.57
CA GLU A 680 -42.64 -14.88 -8.17
C GLU A 680 -41.85 -15.86 -7.27
N THR A 681 -41.43 -17.02 -7.77
CA THR A 681 -40.52 -17.95 -7.06
C THR A 681 -39.08 -17.46 -7.06
N LEU A 682 -38.58 -16.90 -8.17
CA LEU A 682 -37.24 -16.28 -8.21
C LEU A 682 -37.13 -15.12 -7.21
N ARG A 683 -38.22 -14.38 -6.97
CA ARG A 683 -38.25 -13.29 -5.98
C ARG A 683 -37.92 -13.80 -4.58
N VAL A 684 -38.56 -14.88 -4.13
CA VAL A 684 -38.26 -15.52 -2.84
C VAL A 684 -36.80 -15.97 -2.80
N SER A 685 -36.30 -16.62 -3.85
CA SER A 685 -34.91 -17.06 -3.94
C SER A 685 -33.88 -15.91 -4.00
N ILE A 686 -34.26 -14.72 -4.45
CA ILE A 686 -33.40 -13.51 -4.38
C ILE A 686 -33.47 -12.89 -2.98
N GLU A 687 -34.66 -12.84 -2.36
CA GLU A 687 -34.85 -12.36 -0.99
C GLU A 687 -34.03 -13.19 0.02
N GLU A 688 -34.09 -14.51 -0.09
CA GLU A 688 -33.27 -15.47 0.68
C GLU A 688 -31.76 -15.25 0.47
N ARG A 689 -31.32 -15.01 -0.78
CA ARG A 689 -29.90 -14.75 -1.10
C ARG A 689 -29.41 -13.39 -0.63
N VAL A 690 -30.26 -12.36 -0.66
CA VAL A 690 -29.94 -11.05 -0.09
C VAL A 690 -29.78 -11.18 1.42
N GLU A 691 -30.71 -11.86 2.11
CA GLU A 691 -30.58 -12.16 3.55
C GLU A 691 -29.31 -12.96 3.88
N GLU A 692 -29.01 -14.03 3.12
CA GLU A 692 -27.79 -14.83 3.28
C GLU A 692 -26.52 -13.97 3.13
N ALA A 693 -26.43 -13.18 2.04
CA ALA A 693 -25.28 -12.33 1.76
C ALA A 693 -25.03 -11.32 2.89
N ILE A 694 -26.07 -10.63 3.37
CA ILE A 694 -25.97 -9.67 4.48
C ILE A 694 -25.50 -10.38 5.76
N ARG A 695 -26.10 -11.52 6.11
CA ARG A 695 -25.74 -12.26 7.33
C ARG A 695 -24.28 -12.72 7.30
N ASN A 696 -23.85 -13.34 6.20
CA ASN A 696 -22.47 -13.78 6.02
C ASN A 696 -21.50 -12.59 6.09
N GLN A 697 -21.85 -11.46 5.47
CA GLN A 697 -20.98 -10.28 5.43
C GLN A 697 -20.89 -9.54 6.77
N LEU A 698 -21.97 -9.53 7.57
CA LEU A 698 -21.94 -9.02 8.96
C LEU A 698 -21.14 -9.94 9.89
N HIS A 699 -21.22 -11.26 9.71
CA HIS A 699 -20.39 -12.21 10.47
C HIS A 699 -18.91 -12.07 10.11
N ALA A 700 -18.59 -11.85 8.83
CA ALA A 700 -17.24 -11.51 8.39
C ALA A 700 -16.76 -10.19 9.01
N ALA A 701 -17.59 -9.15 9.06
CA ALA A 701 -17.24 -7.85 9.67
C ALA A 701 -16.94 -7.99 11.16
N GLN A 702 -17.74 -8.76 11.90
CA GLN A 702 -17.51 -9.06 13.31
C GLN A 702 -16.17 -9.79 13.52
N ALA A 703 -15.87 -10.80 12.70
CA ALA A 703 -14.64 -11.58 12.79
C ALA A 703 -13.41 -10.75 12.41
N ALA A 704 -13.47 -9.99 11.32
CA ALA A 704 -12.38 -9.14 10.86
C ALA A 704 -12.04 -8.03 11.86
N TYR A 705 -13.05 -7.42 12.50
CA TYR A 705 -12.84 -6.43 13.56
C TYR A 705 -12.05 -7.02 14.75
N ALA A 706 -12.50 -8.17 15.26
CA ALA A 706 -11.84 -8.85 16.39
C ALA A 706 -10.42 -9.36 16.05
N GLN A 707 -10.13 -9.62 14.77
CA GLN A 707 -8.79 -10.03 14.33
C GLN A 707 -7.74 -8.92 14.43
N ILE A 708 -8.10 -7.64 14.38
CA ILE A 708 -7.13 -6.52 14.33
C ILE A 708 -6.29 -6.47 15.60
N ASP A 709 -6.92 -6.34 16.77
CA ASP A 709 -6.18 -6.22 18.03
C ASP A 709 -5.46 -7.54 18.41
N LEU A 710 -5.99 -8.70 17.98
CA LEU A 710 -5.35 -10.00 18.14
C LEU A 710 -4.10 -10.16 17.25
N ALA A 711 -4.18 -9.73 15.98
CA ALA A 711 -3.04 -9.79 15.05
C ALA A 711 -1.94 -8.81 15.47
N ASN A 712 -2.29 -7.59 15.89
CA ASN A 712 -1.35 -6.63 16.46
C ASN A 712 -0.65 -7.19 17.71
N SER A 713 -1.40 -7.82 18.63
CA SER A 713 -0.84 -8.46 19.83
C SER A 713 0.11 -9.61 19.47
N ALA A 714 -0.23 -10.42 18.47
CA ALA A 714 0.61 -11.51 17.98
C ALA A 714 1.89 -11.00 17.28
N ALA A 715 1.81 -9.93 16.50
CA ALA A 715 2.95 -9.28 15.87
C ALA A 715 3.91 -8.67 16.91
N GLU A 716 3.38 -8.02 17.95
CA GLU A 716 4.22 -7.49 19.03
C GLU A 716 4.93 -8.59 19.82
N ALA A 717 4.20 -9.66 20.20
CA ALA A 717 4.76 -10.77 20.97
C ALA A 717 5.81 -11.57 20.17
N SER A 718 5.52 -11.89 18.90
CA SER A 718 6.45 -12.60 18.02
C SER A 718 7.70 -11.78 17.69
N ARG A 719 7.58 -10.46 17.50
CA ARG A 719 8.72 -9.55 17.33
C ARG A 719 9.65 -9.56 18.55
N LYS A 720 9.10 -9.50 19.77
CA LYS A 720 9.89 -9.60 21.01
C LYS A 720 10.55 -10.97 21.17
N ASN A 721 9.90 -12.04 20.72
CA ASN A 721 10.50 -13.37 20.69
C ASN A 721 11.66 -13.44 19.68
N LEU A 722 11.48 -12.93 18.46
CA LEU A 722 12.54 -12.83 17.45
C LEU A 722 13.73 -12.03 17.96
N GLU A 723 13.50 -10.90 18.63
CA GLU A 723 14.53 -10.09 19.29
C GLU A 723 15.36 -10.94 20.27
N LEU A 724 14.72 -11.56 21.26
CA LEU A 724 15.38 -12.41 22.27
C LEU A 724 16.10 -13.64 21.67
N VAL A 725 15.56 -14.24 20.62
CA VAL A 725 16.16 -15.41 19.94
C VAL A 725 17.32 -15.01 19.04
N SER A 726 17.26 -13.85 18.37
CA SER A 726 18.39 -13.28 17.61
C SER A 726 19.57 -13.01 18.53
N ASP A 727 19.26 -12.42 19.69
CA ASP A 727 20.21 -12.09 20.76
C ASP A 727 20.86 -13.36 21.36
N ALA A 728 20.07 -14.43 21.53
CA ALA A 728 20.56 -15.75 21.93
C ALA A 728 21.39 -16.45 20.83
N TYR A 729 21.07 -16.24 19.55
CA TYR A 729 21.84 -16.79 18.43
C TYR A 729 23.17 -16.05 18.25
N ALA A 730 23.22 -14.73 18.46
CA ALA A 730 24.46 -13.96 18.49
C ALA A 730 25.42 -14.46 19.58
N ARG A 731 24.89 -14.79 20.77
CA ARG A 731 25.64 -15.44 21.87
C ARG A 731 25.93 -16.93 21.64
N GLY A 732 25.45 -17.53 20.57
CA GLY A 732 25.62 -18.96 20.26
C GLY A 732 24.87 -19.92 21.19
N THR A 733 23.93 -19.43 22.00
CA THR A 733 23.17 -20.26 22.96
C THR A 733 21.97 -20.98 22.32
N VAL A 734 21.55 -20.57 21.13
CA VAL A 734 20.57 -21.27 20.27
C VAL A 734 21.15 -21.50 18.88
N ASN A 735 20.52 -22.39 18.11
CA ASN A 735 20.92 -22.68 16.73
C ASN A 735 20.05 -21.92 15.71
N VAL A 736 20.51 -21.88 14.46
CA VAL A 736 19.83 -21.20 13.34
C VAL A 736 18.39 -21.65 13.07
N ILE A 737 18.01 -22.90 13.39
CA ILE A 737 16.64 -23.37 13.13
C ILE A 737 15.66 -22.68 14.09
N GLU A 738 16.05 -22.47 15.36
CA GLU A 738 15.25 -21.73 16.33
C GLU A 738 15.13 -20.24 15.97
N LEU A 739 16.18 -19.64 15.40
CA LEU A 739 16.13 -18.27 14.89
C LEU A 739 15.22 -18.14 13.65
N LEU A 740 15.29 -19.09 12.71
CA LEU A 740 14.41 -19.09 11.53
C LEU A 740 12.94 -19.33 11.91
N ASP A 741 12.65 -20.25 12.84
CA ASP A 741 11.28 -20.47 13.33
C ASP A 741 10.70 -19.21 14.01
N ALA A 742 11.52 -18.51 14.80
CA ALA A 742 11.15 -17.22 15.39
C ALA A 742 10.97 -16.12 14.32
N GLN A 743 11.78 -16.12 13.26
CA GLN A 743 11.70 -15.14 12.17
C GLN A 743 10.48 -15.37 11.29
N ASP A 744 10.21 -16.60 10.85
CA ASP A 744 9.03 -16.99 10.08
C ASP A 744 7.74 -16.71 10.87
N THR A 745 7.74 -17.00 12.18
CA THR A 745 6.61 -16.67 13.07
C THR A 745 6.37 -15.16 13.14
N SER A 746 7.43 -14.35 13.27
CA SER A 746 7.31 -12.89 13.33
C SER A 746 6.93 -12.27 11.99
N LEU A 747 7.41 -12.82 10.87
CA LEU A 747 7.00 -12.46 9.51
C LEU A 747 5.50 -12.72 9.29
N ALA A 748 5.03 -13.93 9.58
CA ALA A 748 3.63 -14.32 9.41
C ALA A 748 2.69 -13.46 10.27
N ALA A 749 3.06 -13.19 11.53
CA ALA A 749 2.28 -12.34 12.41
C ALA A 749 2.28 -10.86 11.95
N SER A 750 3.42 -10.34 11.47
CA SER A 750 3.52 -8.97 10.94
C SER A 750 2.70 -8.78 9.67
N ALA A 751 2.72 -9.75 8.76
CA ALA A 751 1.90 -9.76 7.54
C ALA A 751 0.40 -9.80 7.87
N ALA A 752 -0.03 -10.63 8.82
CA ALA A 752 -1.41 -10.70 9.27
C ALA A 752 -1.88 -9.41 9.96
N ALA A 753 -1.03 -8.78 10.77
CA ALA A 753 -1.32 -7.47 11.37
C ALA A 753 -1.49 -6.38 10.30
N ALA A 754 -0.56 -6.32 9.34
CA ALA A 754 -0.60 -5.39 8.21
C ALA A 754 -1.85 -5.54 7.33
N GLU A 755 -2.35 -6.76 7.13
CA GLU A 755 -3.58 -7.02 6.37
C GLU A 755 -4.87 -6.71 7.16
N SER A 756 -4.87 -6.94 8.48
CA SER A 756 -6.09 -6.99 9.31
C SER A 756 -7.00 -5.77 9.17
N LEU A 757 -6.44 -4.56 9.15
CA LEU A 757 -7.17 -3.30 8.96
C LEU A 757 -7.84 -3.22 7.59
N TYR A 758 -7.10 -3.53 6.52
CA TYR A 758 -7.61 -3.49 5.15
C TYR A 758 -8.70 -4.55 4.92
N ASN A 759 -8.52 -5.75 5.48
CA ASN A 759 -9.55 -6.80 5.46
C ASN A 759 -10.86 -6.32 6.10
N PHE A 760 -10.80 -5.71 7.30
CA PHE A 760 -11.98 -5.13 7.95
C PHE A 760 -12.63 -4.02 7.12
N LEU A 761 -11.84 -3.07 6.60
CA LEU A 761 -12.36 -1.95 5.81
C LEU A 761 -13.03 -2.42 4.51
N ILE A 762 -12.43 -3.34 3.76
CA ILE A 762 -13.04 -3.99 2.59
C ILE A 762 -14.34 -4.72 2.98
N THR A 763 -14.31 -5.42 4.11
CA THR A 763 -15.44 -6.18 4.63
C THR A 763 -16.62 -5.27 5.02
N ILE A 764 -16.37 -4.08 5.57
CA ILE A 764 -17.37 -3.04 5.83
C ILE A 764 -17.91 -2.40 4.54
N MET A 765 -17.10 -2.22 3.50
CA MET A 765 -17.60 -1.79 2.18
C MET A 765 -18.58 -2.81 1.61
N SER A 766 -18.26 -4.10 1.69
CA SER A 766 -19.17 -5.17 1.27
C SER A 766 -20.46 -5.23 2.12
N VAL A 767 -20.41 -4.89 3.43
CA VAL A 767 -21.63 -4.69 4.25
C VAL A 767 -22.49 -3.57 3.65
N GLN A 768 -21.92 -2.39 3.38
CA GLN A 768 -22.64 -1.26 2.78
C GLN A 768 -23.20 -1.59 1.38
N ARG A 769 -22.47 -2.35 0.55
CA ARG A 769 -22.97 -2.88 -0.73
C ARG A 769 -24.22 -3.73 -0.57
N ALA A 770 -24.21 -4.65 0.39
CA ALA A 770 -25.33 -5.57 0.67
C ALA A 770 -26.54 -4.85 1.28
N ILE A 771 -26.35 -3.73 1.97
CA ILE A 771 -27.42 -2.85 2.48
C ILE A 771 -28.08 -2.04 1.35
N GLY A 772 -27.40 -1.85 0.22
CA GLY A 772 -27.89 -1.08 -0.93
C GLY A 772 -27.46 0.40 -0.93
N GLY A 773 -26.44 0.78 -0.15
CA GLY A 773 -25.98 2.18 -0.10
C GLY A 773 -24.71 2.37 0.72
N TYR A 774 -23.88 3.34 0.30
CA TYR A 774 -22.64 3.70 0.99
C TYR A 774 -22.82 4.94 1.84
N ASP A 775 -22.33 4.90 3.07
CA ASP A 775 -22.57 5.94 4.07
C ASP A 775 -21.76 7.19 3.79
N TYR A 776 -20.47 7.05 3.49
CA TYR A 776 -19.56 8.17 3.22
C TYR A 776 -19.87 8.92 1.91
N LEU A 777 -20.78 8.40 1.06
CA LEU A 777 -21.30 9.11 -0.12
C LEU A 777 -22.57 9.91 0.17
N GLN A 778 -23.24 9.67 1.30
CA GLN A 778 -24.41 10.43 1.75
C GLN A 778 -24.00 11.80 2.33
N SER A 779 -24.92 12.76 2.28
CA SER A 779 -24.74 14.06 2.95
C SER A 779 -24.58 13.91 4.47
N ALA A 780 -24.06 14.95 5.13
CA ALA A 780 -23.95 14.94 6.59
C ALA A 780 -25.32 14.85 7.30
N GLU A 781 -26.37 15.38 6.69
CA GLU A 781 -27.74 15.31 7.20
C GLU A 781 -28.33 13.90 7.07
N GLU A 782 -28.16 13.25 5.90
CA GLU A 782 -28.58 11.86 5.69
C GLU A 782 -27.82 10.89 6.63
N ARG A 783 -26.51 11.06 6.80
CA ARG A 783 -25.71 10.28 7.76
C ARG A 783 -26.17 10.48 9.21
N ALA A 784 -26.46 11.71 9.61
CA ALA A 784 -26.99 12.00 10.95
C ALA A 784 -28.40 11.40 11.15
N ALA A 785 -29.25 11.43 10.12
CA ALA A 785 -30.56 10.80 10.14
C ALA A 785 -30.46 9.26 10.22
N LEU A 786 -29.51 8.64 9.52
CA LEU A 786 -29.25 7.20 9.61
C LEU A 786 -28.75 6.80 11.00
N ALA A 787 -27.81 7.55 11.58
CA ALA A 787 -27.37 7.36 12.96
C ALA A 787 -28.52 7.51 13.98
N ALA A 788 -29.50 8.38 13.72
CA ALA A 788 -30.69 8.53 14.56
C ALA A 788 -31.68 7.34 14.39
N GLU A 789 -32.00 6.94 13.16
CA GLU A 789 -32.83 5.75 12.84
C GLU A 789 -32.27 4.49 13.52
N TYR A 790 -30.94 4.36 13.47
CA TYR A 790 -30.19 3.28 14.09
C TYR A 790 -30.28 3.31 15.62
N ARG A 791 -29.94 4.43 16.26
CA ARG A 791 -29.97 4.59 17.72
C ARG A 791 -31.37 4.29 18.30
N MET A 792 -32.42 4.86 17.71
CA MET A 792 -33.82 4.61 18.11
C MET A 792 -34.19 3.12 18.06
N THR A 793 -33.72 2.41 17.03
CA THR A 793 -34.01 0.97 16.86
C THR A 793 -33.34 0.11 17.95
N ILE A 794 -32.18 0.51 18.47
CA ILE A 794 -31.39 -0.29 19.43
C ILE A 794 -31.64 0.09 20.90
N THR A 795 -31.92 1.36 21.21
CA THR A 795 -32.30 1.80 22.56
C THR A 795 -33.74 1.42 22.92
N GLY A 796 -34.58 1.12 21.92
CA GLY A 796 -36.01 0.83 22.11
C GLY A 796 -36.84 2.06 22.48
N SER A 797 -36.27 3.27 22.39
CA SER A 797 -36.97 4.53 22.63
C SER A 797 -37.69 5.00 21.36
N GLN A 798 -38.99 4.72 21.28
CA GLN A 798 -39.93 5.39 20.37
C GLN A 798 -40.33 6.77 20.91
#